data_AF-A0AAV9ZMP7-F1
#
_entry.id   AF-A0AAV9ZMP7-F1
#
_cell.length_a   1.000
_cell.length_b   1.000
_cell.length_c   1.000
_cell.angle_alpha   90.00
_cell.angle_beta   90.00
_cell.angle_gamma   90.00
#
_symmetry.space_group_name_H-M   'P 1'
#
loop_
_entity.id
_entity.type
_entity.pdbx_description
1 polymer ?
#
loop_
_entity_poly.entity_id
_entity_poly.type
_entity_poly.pdbx_seq_one_letter_code
_entity_poly.pdbx_strand_id
1 'polypeptide(L)'
;IINLLETQRILEQLRHARPPSLVHRECLAGTRINIIADITEQLMTVSETPIIWLSGVAGSGKSTIATSVSEYFRALGRLGAWIRFARNDVGRSDPIVVLHTIVLGLAQAHPDIEKAICRALSCDSHLVEAPIEKQFHELLLQPLNTVNEHLVGPFTVIIDALDECPQDSRRTMINLIAHFFPKLPRAIRFFVTSRPEADIARGFSKGALIYEKSLTTESEDISLYVQQGLDTIRQEHDLDSQWPGEKKTGHLLSLSGNLFIWAVTALNFVGERTAFNPPKRLDTLLETPFREHNLAQLYTLAFESNADWNDPEFKESAKLILATIALSKLPLTDNVIDSILGFTDGSTAKVLKCFGAVIQWTPGQIAQTLHASFGDFLLHPPNETNPWFFQIAEANKILTSGCLRLLQKCLRFNIYDFPDSHLLNSEVPGLAESPLPNGLIYASRFWGSHLVDTAYDHHVVELLEGFLINKFLFWLEIISVQQEVSSAATTLKIAQKYVHEKTHPMAIFLQDAQKFVAVFGPVIAQSAPHIYISGLPLTPKQSTVGGHFLALFPHLLQYTVPSSWVKLEKVLRGHTGPVTSVAFSPDGQLIVSGSYDHTMQIWQASSGAPVGGPLQGHRQIVHCVAFSPDGRRIVSGTVDGIVQIWDTDTGAPIGDPIRHTTSVRCVAFSPDGQHIISGSGSGDNTVRIWDTVTGAPIGDPLQGHTNWVISVTFSGDGQHIVSASQYEGVRIWDACTGAPVRALFEEYSGHFDCVAFSPGGQHIVSGSYDVRIWDANSGTQIGDPLRGHTSRITSV
;
A
#
# COMPACT_ATOMS: atom_id res chain seq x y z
N ILE A 1 -21.74 -33.32 1.65
CA ILE A 1 -20.53 -33.74 0.92
C ILE A 1 -20.38 -32.70 -0.18
N ILE A 2 -19.55 -31.68 0.04
CA ILE A 2 -19.25 -30.66 -0.97
C ILE A 2 -18.41 -31.36 -2.04
N ASN A 3 -18.78 -31.21 -3.31
CA ASN A 3 -18.08 -31.84 -4.42
C ASN A 3 -16.68 -31.22 -4.57
N LEU A 4 -15.64 -31.99 -4.94
CA LEU A 4 -14.26 -31.48 -5.13
C LEU A 4 -14.20 -30.26 -6.07
N LEU A 5 -15.05 -30.26 -7.11
CA LEU A 5 -15.22 -29.14 -8.05
C LEU A 5 -15.84 -27.89 -7.42
N GLU A 6 -16.72 -28.06 -6.43
CA GLU A 6 -17.38 -26.96 -5.73
C GLU A 6 -16.43 -26.33 -4.71
N THR A 7 -15.62 -27.14 -4.02
CA THR A 7 -14.55 -26.68 -3.12
C THR A 7 -13.50 -25.85 -3.86
N GLN A 8 -13.04 -26.30 -5.03
CA GLN A 8 -12.11 -25.54 -5.86
C GLN A 8 -12.70 -24.20 -6.29
N ARG A 9 -13.95 -24.17 -6.73
CA ARG A 9 -14.64 -22.94 -7.14
C ARG A 9 -14.82 -21.93 -6.01
N ILE A 10 -14.99 -22.39 -4.76
CA ILE A 10 -15.08 -21.52 -3.58
C ILE A 10 -13.70 -20.91 -3.27
N LEU A 11 -12.64 -21.71 -3.32
CA LEU A 11 -11.28 -21.23 -3.04
C LEU A 11 -10.72 -20.33 -4.15
N GLU A 12 -11.18 -20.46 -5.39
CA GLU A 12 -10.84 -19.58 -6.52
C GLU A 12 -11.22 -18.10 -6.30
N GLN A 13 -12.12 -17.82 -5.34
CA GLN A 13 -12.48 -16.45 -4.97
C GLN A 13 -11.32 -15.71 -4.28
N LEU A 14 -10.36 -16.44 -3.68
CA LEU A 14 -9.23 -15.87 -2.95
C LEU A 14 -8.12 -15.42 -3.92
N ARG A 15 -7.88 -14.11 -4.00
CA ARG A 15 -6.70 -13.56 -4.68
C ARG A 15 -5.44 -13.98 -3.93
N HIS A 16 -4.62 -14.83 -4.53
CA HIS A 16 -3.42 -15.39 -3.89
C HIS A 16 -2.18 -15.18 -4.77
N ALA A 17 -1.02 -15.11 -4.13
CA ALA A 17 0.25 -15.06 -4.83
C ALA A 17 0.59 -16.44 -5.37
N ARG A 18 1.12 -16.50 -6.59
CA ARG A 18 1.73 -17.75 -7.09
C ARG A 18 2.93 -18.12 -6.19
N PRO A 19 3.21 -19.43 -6.01
CA PRO A 19 4.44 -19.86 -5.35
C PRO A 19 5.64 -19.13 -5.98
N PRO A 20 6.66 -18.73 -5.19
CA PRO A 20 7.85 -18.15 -5.80
C PRO A 20 8.40 -19.16 -6.82
N SER A 21 8.79 -18.69 -7.99
CA SER A 21 9.56 -19.52 -8.92
C SER A 21 10.80 -20.04 -8.18
N LEU A 22 11.18 -21.30 -8.43
CA LEU A 22 12.32 -22.03 -7.82
C LEU A 22 13.70 -21.45 -8.23
N VAL A 23 13.79 -20.13 -8.32
CA VAL A 23 14.93 -19.36 -8.78
C VAL A 23 16.08 -19.43 -7.79
N HIS A 24 15.78 -19.59 -6.49
CA HIS A 24 16.80 -19.83 -5.47
C HIS A 24 16.99 -21.32 -5.22
N ARG A 25 18.25 -21.72 -5.24
CA ARG A 25 18.69 -23.06 -4.86
C ARG A 25 18.73 -23.15 -3.34
N GLU A 26 18.53 -24.36 -2.83
CA GLU A 26 18.78 -24.69 -1.43
C GLU A 26 20.23 -24.35 -1.03
N CYS A 27 20.48 -24.26 0.28
CA CYS A 27 21.84 -24.23 0.80
C CYS A 27 22.64 -25.41 0.23
N LEU A 28 23.89 -25.14 -0.12
CA LEU A 28 24.79 -26.14 -0.65
C LEU A 28 24.96 -27.28 0.34
N ALA A 29 24.93 -28.53 -0.14
CA ALA A 29 25.06 -29.70 0.73
C ALA A 29 26.34 -29.61 1.58
N GLY A 30 26.18 -29.75 2.90
CA GLY A 30 27.29 -29.60 3.85
C GLY A 30 27.40 -28.21 4.50
N THR A 31 26.73 -27.19 3.96
CA THR A 31 26.78 -25.82 4.51
C THR A 31 25.55 -25.49 5.34
N ARG A 32 25.70 -24.62 6.35
CA ARG A 32 24.61 -24.10 7.19
C ARG A 32 23.80 -25.18 7.92
N ILE A 33 24.39 -26.36 8.11
CA ILE A 33 23.72 -27.53 8.72
C ILE A 33 23.21 -27.16 10.11
N ASN A 34 24.06 -26.55 10.94
CA ASN A 34 23.74 -26.25 12.33
C ASN A 34 22.53 -25.31 12.46
N ILE A 35 22.50 -24.24 11.65
CA ILE A 35 21.41 -23.27 11.74
C ILE A 35 20.11 -23.81 11.13
N ILE A 36 20.17 -24.58 10.04
CA ILE A 36 18.98 -25.22 9.48
C ILE A 36 18.42 -26.26 10.46
N ALA A 37 19.30 -27.07 11.08
CA ALA A 37 18.91 -28.04 12.09
C ALA A 37 18.24 -27.37 13.29
N ASP A 38 18.84 -26.30 13.84
CA ASP A 38 18.27 -25.55 14.96
C ASP A 38 16.92 -24.91 14.60
N ILE A 39 16.79 -24.26 13.43
CA ILE A 39 15.51 -23.67 13.00
C ILE A 39 14.45 -24.75 12.82
N THR A 40 14.78 -25.86 12.16
CA THR A 40 13.82 -26.95 11.91
C THR A 40 13.42 -27.64 13.21
N GLU A 41 14.36 -27.87 14.14
CA GLU A 41 14.10 -28.42 15.47
C GLU A 41 13.18 -27.50 16.29
N GLN A 42 13.44 -26.19 16.30
CA GLN A 42 12.61 -25.22 17.01
C GLN A 42 11.20 -25.12 16.41
N LEU A 43 11.06 -25.17 15.09
CA LEU A 43 9.74 -25.18 14.42
C LEU A 43 8.98 -26.49 14.67
N MET A 44 9.69 -27.61 14.83
CA MET A 44 9.10 -28.92 15.11
C MET A 44 8.70 -29.09 16.58
N THR A 45 9.39 -28.41 17.50
CA THR A 45 9.13 -28.48 18.94
C THR A 45 7.92 -27.63 19.29
N VAL A 46 7.03 -28.14 20.16
CA VAL A 46 5.89 -27.36 20.68
C VAL A 46 6.41 -26.32 21.68
N SER A 47 6.98 -25.24 21.16
CA SER A 47 7.48 -24.08 21.89
C SER A 47 6.36 -23.08 22.23
N GLU A 48 6.55 -22.28 23.28
CA GLU A 48 5.71 -21.12 23.62
C GLU A 48 5.75 -20.03 22.52
N THR A 49 6.83 -19.95 21.75
CA THR A 49 7.00 -18.98 20.65
C THR A 49 6.60 -19.60 19.29
N PRO A 50 5.48 -19.19 18.66
CA PRO A 50 5.06 -19.71 17.36
C PRO A 50 5.83 -19.11 16.18
N ILE A 51 6.64 -18.06 16.40
CA ILE A 51 7.28 -17.27 15.34
C ILE A 51 8.78 -17.21 15.58
N ILE A 52 9.56 -17.61 14.56
CA ILE A 52 11.02 -17.45 14.52
C ILE A 52 11.35 -16.37 13.50
N TRP A 53 12.13 -15.37 13.93
CA TRP A 53 12.64 -14.30 13.07
C TRP A 53 14.14 -14.45 12.87
N LEU A 54 14.56 -14.79 11.65
CA LEU A 54 15.96 -14.80 11.24
C LEU A 54 16.37 -13.42 10.74
N SER A 55 17.09 -12.67 11.57
CA SER A 55 17.62 -11.35 11.25
C SER A 55 19.06 -11.45 10.75
N GLY A 56 19.47 -10.62 9.80
CA GLY A 56 20.85 -10.63 9.31
C GLY A 56 21.13 -9.62 8.23
N VAL A 57 22.41 -9.27 8.07
CA VAL A 57 22.86 -8.30 7.05
C VAL A 57 22.55 -8.76 5.62
N ALA A 58 22.59 -7.83 4.68
CA ALA A 58 22.42 -8.14 3.26
C ALA A 58 23.49 -9.15 2.81
N GLY A 59 23.09 -10.16 2.03
CA GLY A 59 24.03 -11.14 1.45
C GLY A 59 24.49 -12.27 2.37
N SER A 60 23.90 -12.39 3.58
CA SER A 60 24.22 -13.43 4.56
C SER A 60 23.63 -14.82 4.24
N GLY A 61 22.69 -14.91 3.29
CA GLY A 61 22.05 -16.18 2.86
C GLY A 61 20.68 -16.48 3.47
N LYS A 62 20.01 -15.49 4.08
CA LYS A 62 18.69 -15.67 4.74
C LYS A 62 17.65 -16.34 3.84
N SER A 63 17.48 -15.85 2.61
CA SER A 63 16.47 -16.38 1.66
C SER A 63 16.84 -17.77 1.13
N THR A 64 18.13 -18.10 1.09
CA THR A 64 18.63 -19.47 0.80
C THR A 64 18.26 -20.42 1.94
N ILE A 65 18.45 -20.00 3.20
CA ILE A 65 18.03 -20.78 4.38
C ILE A 65 16.51 -20.96 4.38
N ALA A 66 15.73 -19.91 4.09
CA ALA A 66 14.28 -20.01 3.95
C ALA A 66 13.85 -21.00 2.87
N THR A 67 14.60 -21.07 1.76
CA THR A 67 14.36 -22.05 0.70
C THR A 67 14.61 -23.47 1.22
N SER A 68 15.75 -23.76 1.85
CA SER A 68 16.04 -25.09 2.45
C SER A 68 15.04 -25.51 3.52
N VAL A 69 14.65 -24.59 4.41
CA VAL A 69 13.61 -24.86 5.41
C VAL A 69 12.27 -25.13 4.73
N SER A 70 11.94 -24.43 3.64
CA SER A 70 10.71 -24.68 2.88
C SER A 70 10.67 -26.06 2.24
N GLU A 71 11.78 -26.51 1.65
CA GLU A 71 11.87 -27.85 1.05
C GLU A 71 11.78 -28.94 2.12
N TYR A 72 12.41 -28.74 3.27
CA TYR A 72 12.30 -29.66 4.41
C TYR A 72 10.83 -29.86 4.84
N PHE A 73 10.09 -28.78 5.09
CA PHE A 73 8.68 -28.89 5.49
C PHE A 73 7.76 -29.35 4.34
N ARG A 74 8.11 -29.05 3.08
CA ARG A 74 7.39 -29.56 1.91
C ARG A 74 7.53 -31.06 1.79
N ALA A 75 8.74 -31.60 1.97
CA ALA A 75 9.00 -33.04 1.96
C ALA A 75 8.24 -33.77 3.08
N LEU A 76 7.99 -33.11 4.21
CA LEU A 76 7.16 -33.63 5.29
C LEU A 76 5.64 -33.48 5.06
N GLY A 77 5.21 -32.83 3.97
CA GLY A 77 3.79 -32.53 3.73
C GLY A 77 3.20 -31.54 4.75
N ARG A 78 4.05 -30.72 5.39
CA ARG A 78 3.70 -29.81 6.49
C ARG A 78 3.94 -28.33 6.15
N LEU A 79 4.32 -28.03 4.91
CA LEU A 79 4.43 -26.64 4.45
C LEU A 79 3.01 -26.08 4.23
N GLY A 80 2.64 -25.08 5.04
CA GLY A 80 1.39 -24.35 4.88
C GLY A 80 1.47 -23.39 3.70
N ALA A 81 2.33 -22.36 3.80
CA ALA A 81 2.49 -21.39 2.72
C ALA A 81 3.92 -20.87 2.65
N TRP A 82 4.31 -20.38 1.47
CA TRP A 82 5.61 -19.73 1.24
C TRP A 82 5.43 -18.42 0.47
N ILE A 83 5.64 -17.31 1.17
CA ILE A 83 5.57 -15.96 0.64
C ILE A 83 6.98 -15.38 0.60
N ARG A 84 7.38 -14.85 -0.55
CA ARG A 84 8.61 -14.06 -0.69
C ARG A 84 8.23 -12.65 -1.12
N PHE A 85 8.67 -11.66 -0.37
CA PHE A 85 8.59 -10.27 -0.80
C PHE A 85 9.75 -9.95 -1.73
N ALA A 86 9.46 -9.10 -2.70
CA ALA A 86 10.44 -8.48 -3.57
C ALA A 86 10.05 -7.02 -3.74
N ARG A 87 11.02 -6.11 -3.76
CA ARG A 87 10.77 -4.65 -3.92
C ARG A 87 9.92 -4.33 -5.16
N ASN A 88 10.03 -5.18 -6.17
CA ASN A 88 9.40 -5.04 -7.47
C ASN A 88 8.17 -5.97 -7.59
N ASP A 89 7.52 -6.42 -6.51
CA ASP A 89 6.29 -7.23 -6.60
C ASP A 89 5.24 -6.71 -5.62
N VAL A 90 4.69 -5.54 -5.95
CA VAL A 90 3.73 -4.84 -5.08
C VAL A 90 2.42 -5.63 -4.95
N GLY A 91 1.99 -6.33 -6.00
CA GLY A 91 0.77 -7.15 -5.99
C GLY A 91 0.86 -8.33 -5.03
N ARG A 92 2.03 -8.97 -4.93
CA ARG A 92 2.30 -10.01 -3.92
C ARG A 92 2.46 -9.45 -2.51
N SER A 93 2.84 -8.18 -2.40
CA SER A 93 3.10 -7.52 -1.12
C SER A 93 1.84 -6.98 -0.44
N ASP A 94 0.68 -7.07 -1.08
CA ASP A 94 -0.61 -6.72 -0.46
C ASP A 94 -0.92 -7.66 0.73
N PRO A 95 -1.11 -7.13 1.95
CA PRO A 95 -1.42 -7.93 3.12
C PRO A 95 -2.63 -8.86 2.96
N ILE A 96 -3.66 -8.47 2.17
CA ILE A 96 -4.82 -9.32 1.88
C ILE A 96 -4.40 -10.52 1.02
N VAL A 97 -3.58 -10.29 -0.01
CA VAL A 97 -3.05 -11.36 -0.87
C VAL A 97 -2.17 -12.31 -0.05
N VAL A 98 -1.36 -11.78 0.88
CA VAL A 98 -0.55 -12.61 1.79
C VAL A 98 -1.45 -13.47 2.68
N LEU A 99 -2.48 -12.89 3.29
CA LEU A 99 -3.44 -13.63 4.12
C LEU A 99 -4.14 -14.74 3.33
N HIS A 100 -4.68 -14.42 2.15
CA HIS A 100 -5.31 -15.39 1.25
C HIS A 100 -4.35 -16.52 0.83
N THR A 101 -3.08 -16.20 0.60
CA THR A 101 -2.05 -17.20 0.26
C THR A 101 -1.80 -18.16 1.44
N ILE A 102 -1.80 -17.64 2.69
CA ILE A 102 -1.69 -18.46 3.90
C ILE A 102 -2.90 -19.37 4.06
N VAL A 103 -4.11 -18.81 3.91
CA VAL A 103 -5.39 -19.53 3.99
C VAL A 103 -5.44 -20.67 2.97
N LEU A 104 -5.14 -20.37 1.70
CA LEU A 104 -5.15 -21.36 0.62
C LEU A 104 -4.10 -22.45 0.86
N GLY A 105 -2.89 -22.07 1.25
CA GLY A 105 -1.81 -23.01 1.51
C GLY A 105 -2.12 -23.98 2.66
N LEU A 106 -2.69 -23.47 3.76
CA LEU A 106 -3.12 -24.32 4.88
C LEU A 106 -4.32 -25.21 4.52
N ALA A 107 -5.26 -24.72 3.70
CA ALA A 107 -6.34 -25.54 3.16
C ALA A 107 -5.78 -26.71 2.33
N GLN A 108 -4.81 -26.45 1.45
CA GLN A 108 -4.15 -27.48 0.65
C GLN A 108 -3.35 -28.47 1.50
N ALA A 109 -2.80 -28.04 2.63
CA ALA A 109 -2.01 -28.87 3.52
C ALA A 109 -2.85 -29.82 4.41
N HIS A 110 -4.13 -29.49 4.71
CA HIS A 110 -4.96 -30.33 5.59
C HIS A 110 -6.47 -30.30 5.24
N PRO A 111 -7.10 -31.47 4.97
CA PRO A 111 -8.50 -31.53 4.53
C PRO A 111 -9.54 -30.94 5.50
N ASP A 112 -9.31 -31.02 6.81
CA ASP A 112 -10.27 -30.45 7.76
C ASP A 112 -10.14 -28.92 7.86
N ILE A 113 -8.95 -28.37 7.61
CA ILE A 113 -8.76 -26.92 7.49
C ILE A 113 -9.48 -26.43 6.23
N GLU A 114 -9.33 -27.14 5.11
CA GLU A 114 -10.03 -26.86 3.85
C GLU A 114 -11.56 -26.79 4.06
N LYS A 115 -12.14 -27.82 4.70
CA LYS A 115 -13.59 -27.85 4.98
C LYS A 115 -14.03 -26.70 5.87
N ALA A 116 -13.24 -26.34 6.89
CA ALA A 116 -13.57 -25.25 7.81
C ALA A 116 -13.54 -23.89 7.10
N ILE A 117 -12.53 -23.64 6.26
CA ILE A 117 -12.40 -22.42 5.45
C ILE A 117 -13.52 -22.32 4.41
N CYS A 118 -13.82 -23.41 3.71
CA CYS A 118 -14.89 -23.40 2.71
C CYS A 118 -16.26 -23.15 3.34
N ARG A 119 -16.50 -23.62 4.58
CA ARG A 119 -17.70 -23.27 5.34
C ARG A 119 -17.75 -21.78 5.64
N ALA A 120 -16.64 -21.18 6.10
CA ALA A 120 -16.59 -19.74 6.36
C ALA A 120 -16.92 -18.91 5.10
N LEU A 121 -16.30 -19.23 3.96
CA LEU A 121 -16.57 -18.58 2.67
C LEU A 121 -17.99 -18.81 2.15
N SER A 122 -18.59 -19.96 2.45
CA SER A 122 -19.98 -20.26 2.06
C SER A 122 -21.00 -19.53 2.94
N CYS A 123 -20.63 -19.18 4.18
CA CYS A 123 -21.51 -18.49 5.12
C CYS A 123 -21.55 -16.98 4.90
N ASP A 124 -20.46 -16.36 4.43
CA ASP A 124 -20.39 -14.94 4.11
C ASP A 124 -19.70 -14.72 2.75
N SER A 125 -20.50 -14.45 1.71
CA SER A 125 -20.02 -14.22 0.35
C SER A 125 -19.24 -12.90 0.19
N HIS A 126 -19.35 -11.99 1.15
CA HIS A 126 -18.62 -10.72 1.15
C HIS A 126 -17.33 -10.76 1.98
N LEU A 127 -17.00 -11.93 2.55
CA LEU A 127 -15.85 -12.07 3.43
C LEU A 127 -14.52 -11.74 2.73
N VAL A 128 -14.39 -12.05 1.44
CA VAL A 128 -13.19 -11.74 0.63
C VAL A 128 -12.99 -10.23 0.42
N GLU A 129 -14.05 -9.43 0.53
CA GLU A 129 -14.04 -7.97 0.40
C GLU A 129 -13.98 -7.25 1.75
N ALA A 130 -14.04 -7.99 2.87
CA ALA A 130 -14.04 -7.43 4.21
C ALA A 130 -12.67 -6.85 4.61
N PRO A 131 -12.59 -5.99 5.64
CA PRO A 131 -11.31 -5.55 6.20
C PRO A 131 -10.44 -6.74 6.63
N ILE A 132 -9.11 -6.59 6.51
CA ILE A 132 -8.13 -7.67 6.73
C ILE A 132 -8.23 -8.33 8.12
N GLU A 133 -8.66 -7.58 9.13
CA GLU A 133 -8.82 -8.10 10.50
C GLU A 133 -10.03 -9.04 10.62
N LYS A 134 -11.16 -8.69 9.98
CA LYS A 134 -12.33 -9.57 9.88
C LYS A 134 -11.96 -10.81 9.08
N GLN A 135 -11.26 -10.63 7.95
CA GLN A 135 -10.75 -11.75 7.16
C GLN A 135 -9.83 -12.66 8.00
N PHE A 136 -8.88 -12.10 8.74
CA PHE A 136 -8.00 -12.89 9.60
C PHE A 136 -8.80 -13.67 10.64
N HIS A 137 -9.79 -13.04 11.26
CA HIS A 137 -10.61 -13.69 12.29
C HIS A 137 -11.46 -14.82 11.71
N GLU A 138 -12.21 -14.57 10.64
CA GLU A 138 -13.24 -15.48 10.12
C GLU A 138 -12.70 -16.46 9.06
N LEU A 139 -11.67 -16.11 8.29
CA LEU A 139 -11.06 -17.01 7.29
C LEU A 139 -9.91 -17.85 7.84
N LEU A 140 -9.24 -17.40 8.91
CA LEU A 140 -8.04 -18.08 9.40
C LEU A 140 -8.18 -18.51 10.86
N LEU A 141 -8.36 -17.59 11.79
CA LEU A 141 -8.35 -17.89 13.23
C LEU A 141 -9.50 -18.80 13.66
N GLN A 142 -10.74 -18.45 13.33
CA GLN A 142 -11.91 -19.23 13.72
C GLN A 142 -11.90 -20.62 13.06
N PRO A 143 -11.68 -20.79 11.74
CA PRO A 143 -11.55 -22.11 11.12
C PRO A 143 -10.49 -22.98 11.80
N LEU A 144 -9.29 -22.44 12.03
CA LEU A 144 -8.21 -23.18 12.70
C LEU A 144 -8.55 -23.57 14.14
N ASN A 145 -9.24 -22.69 14.88
CA ASN A 145 -9.71 -23.00 16.23
C ASN A 145 -10.76 -24.12 16.24
N THR A 146 -11.64 -24.19 15.24
CA THR A 146 -12.65 -25.26 15.15
C THR A 146 -12.04 -26.65 14.94
N VAL A 147 -10.88 -26.73 14.29
CA VAL A 147 -10.18 -27.99 14.02
C VAL A 147 -9.01 -28.25 14.95
N ASN A 148 -8.71 -27.35 15.88
CA ASN A 148 -7.50 -27.36 16.71
C ASN A 148 -7.26 -28.70 17.44
N GLU A 149 -8.31 -29.33 17.98
CA GLU A 149 -8.19 -30.62 18.66
C GLU A 149 -7.76 -31.78 17.74
N HIS A 150 -7.97 -31.63 16.43
CA HIS A 150 -7.65 -32.63 15.40
C HIS A 150 -6.35 -32.32 14.64
N LEU A 151 -5.72 -31.16 14.89
CA LEU A 151 -4.50 -30.75 14.18
C LEU A 151 -3.26 -31.45 14.73
N VAL A 152 -2.72 -32.41 13.97
CA VAL A 152 -1.40 -33.00 14.24
C VAL A 152 -0.32 -32.14 13.56
N GLY A 153 0.09 -31.07 14.25
CA GLY A 153 1.09 -30.12 13.77
C GLY A 153 2.56 -30.59 13.88
N PRO A 154 3.53 -29.70 13.59
CA PRO A 154 3.32 -28.31 13.17
C PRO A 154 3.22 -28.13 11.65
N PHE A 155 2.35 -27.22 11.22
CA PHE A 155 2.30 -26.68 9.85
C PHE A 155 3.07 -25.36 9.82
N THR A 156 4.01 -25.23 8.89
CA THR A 156 4.94 -24.09 8.84
C THR A 156 4.58 -23.14 7.71
N VAL A 157 4.47 -21.85 8.03
CA VAL A 157 4.32 -20.74 7.08
C VAL A 157 5.62 -19.95 7.00
N ILE A 158 6.13 -19.74 5.80
CA ILE A 158 7.41 -19.06 5.56
C ILE A 158 7.15 -17.69 4.93
N ILE A 159 7.70 -16.65 5.55
CA ILE A 159 7.66 -15.26 5.11
C ILE A 159 9.10 -14.79 4.87
N ASP A 160 9.50 -14.77 3.62
CA ASP A 160 10.86 -14.46 3.18
C ASP A 160 11.00 -12.99 2.77
N ALA A 161 12.09 -12.36 3.20
CA ALA A 161 12.52 -11.00 2.85
C ALA A 161 11.52 -9.89 3.23
N LEU A 162 10.99 -9.88 4.46
CA LEU A 162 10.02 -8.86 4.92
C LEU A 162 10.52 -7.40 4.75
N ASP A 163 11.84 -7.17 4.76
CA ASP A 163 12.45 -5.86 4.49
C ASP A 163 12.30 -5.38 3.03
N GLU A 164 11.91 -6.26 2.11
CA GLU A 164 11.60 -5.92 0.71
C GLU A 164 10.12 -5.59 0.48
N CYS A 165 9.26 -5.75 1.50
CA CYS A 165 7.86 -5.33 1.44
C CYS A 165 7.75 -3.79 1.42
N PRO A 166 6.93 -3.16 0.55
CA PRO A 166 6.70 -1.70 0.57
C PRO A 166 6.27 -1.20 1.95
N GLN A 167 6.63 0.03 2.32
CA GLN A 167 6.49 0.54 3.69
C GLN A 167 5.03 0.49 4.21
N ASP A 168 4.06 0.89 3.39
CA ASP A 168 2.63 0.88 3.76
C ASP A 168 2.14 -0.55 4.08
N SER A 169 2.42 -1.50 3.19
CA SER A 169 2.08 -2.91 3.39
C SER A 169 2.87 -3.55 4.53
N ARG A 170 4.15 -3.20 4.67
CA ARG A 170 5.06 -3.74 5.68
C ARG A 170 4.57 -3.39 7.08
N ARG A 171 4.05 -2.18 7.27
CA ARG A 171 3.49 -1.75 8.56
C ARG A 171 2.33 -2.66 8.99
N THR A 172 1.43 -2.97 8.07
CA THR A 172 0.31 -3.90 8.29
C THR A 172 0.80 -5.31 8.53
N MET A 173 1.77 -5.80 7.76
CA MET A 173 2.38 -7.12 7.95
C MET A 173 3.07 -7.27 9.30
N ILE A 174 3.82 -6.25 9.76
CA ILE A 174 4.42 -6.23 11.11
C ILE A 174 3.33 -6.34 12.17
N ASN A 175 2.20 -5.63 11.99
CA ASN A 175 1.07 -5.70 12.92
C ASN A 175 0.45 -7.11 12.97
N LEU A 176 0.22 -7.73 11.81
CA LEU A 176 -0.30 -9.10 11.72
C LEU A 176 0.64 -10.11 12.39
N ILE A 177 1.93 -10.05 12.08
CA ILE A 177 2.94 -10.98 12.62
C ILE A 177 3.09 -10.80 14.13
N ALA A 178 3.14 -9.56 14.63
CA ALA A 178 3.42 -9.30 16.04
C ALA A 178 2.19 -9.46 16.95
N HIS A 179 0.98 -9.15 16.48
CA HIS A 179 -0.21 -9.08 17.34
C HIS A 179 -1.32 -10.08 16.99
N PHE A 180 -1.41 -10.54 15.73
CA PHE A 180 -2.50 -11.42 15.29
C PHE A 180 -2.04 -12.88 15.17
N PHE A 181 -0.94 -13.15 14.48
CA PHE A 181 -0.41 -14.51 14.28
C PHE A 181 -0.13 -15.27 15.59
N PRO A 182 0.30 -14.62 16.69
CA PRO A 182 0.47 -15.32 17.96
C PRO A 182 -0.84 -15.83 18.59
N LYS A 183 -2.01 -15.36 18.12
CA LYS A 183 -3.33 -15.84 18.56
C LYS A 183 -3.75 -17.14 17.87
N LEU A 184 -3.05 -17.57 16.81
CA LEU A 184 -3.37 -18.80 16.10
C LEU A 184 -3.04 -20.05 16.94
N PRO A 185 -3.66 -21.20 16.63
CA PRO A 185 -3.32 -22.47 17.26
C PRO A 185 -1.82 -22.79 17.21
N ARG A 186 -1.30 -23.40 18.29
CA ARG A 186 0.11 -23.79 18.44
C ARG A 186 0.63 -24.76 17.37
N ALA A 187 -0.29 -25.39 16.65
CA ALA A 187 0.01 -26.24 15.50
C ALA A 187 0.48 -25.44 14.27
N ILE A 188 0.24 -24.12 14.21
CA ILE A 188 0.71 -23.27 13.12
C ILE A 188 1.96 -22.52 13.56
N ARG A 189 3.02 -22.59 12.76
CA ARG A 189 4.33 -21.99 13.05
C ARG A 189 4.75 -21.06 11.92
N PHE A 190 5.50 -20.02 12.25
CA PHE A 190 5.97 -19.02 11.29
C PHE A 190 7.49 -18.91 11.30
N PHE A 191 8.08 -18.91 10.10
CA PHE A 191 9.47 -18.59 9.90
C PHE A 191 9.59 -17.31 9.05
N VAL A 192 10.13 -16.26 9.65
CA VAL A 192 10.24 -14.93 9.04
C VAL A 192 11.69 -14.58 8.82
N THR A 193 12.06 -14.10 7.63
CA THR A 193 13.41 -13.57 7.36
C THR A 193 13.35 -12.08 7.05
N SER A 194 14.31 -11.30 7.57
CA SER A 194 14.47 -9.90 7.16
C SER A 194 15.84 -9.32 7.50
N ARG A 195 16.15 -8.14 6.95
CA ARG A 195 17.12 -7.22 7.55
C ARG A 195 16.58 -6.65 8.87
N PRO A 196 17.44 -6.30 9.84
CA PRO A 196 17.02 -5.66 11.09
C PRO A 196 16.72 -4.17 10.89
N GLU A 197 15.81 -3.84 9.96
CA GLU A 197 15.34 -2.48 9.74
C GLU A 197 14.67 -1.93 11.01
N ALA A 198 14.78 -0.62 11.25
CA ALA A 198 14.39 -0.02 12.52
C ALA A 198 12.90 -0.18 12.87
N ASP A 199 12.03 -0.24 11.85
CA ASP A 199 10.60 -0.45 11.99
C ASP A 199 10.25 -1.92 12.32
N ILE A 200 10.90 -2.88 11.66
CA ILE A 200 10.75 -4.32 11.93
C ILE A 200 11.27 -4.65 13.33
N ALA A 201 12.49 -4.21 13.66
CA ALA A 201 13.09 -4.45 14.97
C ALA A 201 12.24 -3.86 16.11
N ARG A 202 11.70 -2.65 15.93
CA ARG A 202 10.79 -2.02 16.91
C ARG A 202 9.43 -2.73 17.00
N GLY A 203 8.92 -3.24 15.88
CA GLY A 203 7.68 -4.01 15.85
C GLY A 203 7.80 -5.33 16.58
N PHE A 204 8.87 -6.09 16.30
CA PHE A 204 9.06 -7.43 16.83
C PHE A 204 9.59 -7.45 18.26
N SER A 205 10.37 -6.45 18.68
CA SER A 205 10.81 -6.31 20.09
C SER A 205 9.65 -6.12 21.08
N LYS A 206 8.48 -5.67 20.61
CA LYS A 206 7.25 -5.58 21.42
C LYS A 206 6.45 -6.89 21.47
N GLY A 207 6.73 -7.83 20.57
CA GLY A 207 6.02 -9.09 20.46
C GLY A 207 6.61 -10.15 21.39
N ALA A 208 5.93 -10.46 22.49
CA ALA A 208 6.40 -11.41 23.50
C ALA A 208 6.61 -12.86 22.99
N LEU A 209 6.14 -13.18 21.78
CA LEU A 209 6.10 -14.53 21.22
C LEU A 209 6.94 -14.70 19.93
N ILE A 210 7.88 -13.78 19.68
CA ILE A 210 8.82 -13.84 18.55
C ILE A 210 10.21 -14.18 19.06
N TYR A 211 10.81 -15.26 18.55
CA TYR A 211 12.19 -15.62 18.83
C TYR A 211 13.12 -15.06 17.75
N GLU A 212 14.00 -14.13 18.12
CA GLU A 212 15.00 -13.59 17.20
C GLU A 212 16.25 -14.49 17.15
N LYS A 213 16.64 -14.87 15.94
CA LYS A 213 17.91 -15.54 15.63
C LYS A 213 18.71 -14.63 14.72
N SER A 214 19.87 -14.15 15.18
CA SER A 214 20.77 -13.37 14.33
C SER A 214 21.67 -14.29 13.50
N LEU A 215 21.70 -14.09 12.18
CA LEU A 215 22.53 -14.85 11.25
C LEU A 215 23.94 -14.26 11.21
N THR A 216 24.86 -14.91 11.93
CA THR A 216 26.30 -14.71 11.75
C THR A 216 26.81 -15.62 10.63
N THR A 217 27.82 -15.17 9.90
CA THR A 217 28.48 -15.98 8.86
C THR A 217 29.60 -16.79 9.50
N GLU A 218 29.47 -18.12 9.47
CA GLU A 218 30.53 -19.04 9.93
C GLU A 218 31.57 -19.19 8.82
N SER A 219 32.85 -19.06 9.17
CA SER A 219 33.96 -19.12 8.18
C SER A 219 34.11 -20.51 7.55
N GLU A 220 33.73 -21.58 8.27
CA GLU A 220 33.80 -22.96 7.78
C GLU A 220 32.82 -23.20 6.62
N ASP A 221 31.58 -22.73 6.74
CA ASP A 221 30.58 -22.88 5.68
C ASP A 221 31.00 -22.16 4.38
N ILE A 222 31.63 -20.98 4.50
CA ILE A 222 32.13 -20.23 3.35
C ILE A 222 33.33 -20.94 2.72
N SER A 223 34.21 -21.52 3.55
CA SER A 223 35.33 -22.33 3.07
C SER A 223 34.84 -23.50 2.23
N LEU A 224 33.86 -24.25 2.74
CA LEU A 224 33.27 -25.38 2.03
C LEU A 224 32.57 -24.93 0.74
N TYR A 225 31.83 -23.82 0.78
CA TYR A 225 31.16 -23.26 -0.40
C TYR A 225 32.15 -22.86 -1.50
N VAL A 226 33.23 -22.17 -1.13
CA VAL A 226 34.27 -21.74 -2.06
C VAL A 226 35.00 -22.94 -2.67
N GLN A 227 35.34 -23.94 -1.86
CA GLN A 227 35.99 -25.17 -2.34
C GLN A 227 35.12 -25.92 -3.36
N GLN A 228 33.86 -26.20 -3.02
CA GLN A 228 32.93 -26.88 -3.93
C GLN A 228 32.63 -26.05 -5.18
N GLY A 229 32.53 -24.72 -5.06
CA GLY A 229 32.33 -23.83 -6.20
C GLY A 229 33.52 -23.85 -7.16
N LEU A 230 34.75 -23.80 -6.65
CA LEU A 230 35.97 -23.95 -7.45
C LEU A 230 36.07 -25.35 -8.07
N ASP A 231 35.73 -26.40 -7.33
CA ASP A 231 35.69 -27.77 -7.88
C ASP A 231 34.68 -27.90 -9.03
N THR A 232 33.53 -27.24 -8.91
CA THR A 232 32.51 -27.20 -9.97
C THR A 232 33.06 -26.50 -11.21
N ILE A 233 33.68 -25.33 -11.05
CA ILE A 233 34.32 -24.60 -12.16
C ILE A 233 35.43 -25.44 -12.80
N ARG A 234 36.25 -26.14 -11.99
CA ARG A 234 37.29 -27.04 -12.48
C ARG A 234 36.71 -28.14 -13.38
N GLN A 235 35.61 -28.75 -12.96
CA GLN A 235 34.94 -29.82 -13.71
C GLN A 235 34.25 -29.30 -14.96
N GLU A 236 33.53 -28.17 -14.87
CA GLU A 236 32.80 -27.59 -16.01
C GLU A 236 33.74 -27.10 -17.12
N HIS A 237 34.96 -26.68 -16.77
CA HIS A 237 35.95 -26.15 -17.72
C HIS A 237 37.15 -27.08 -17.99
N ASP A 238 37.09 -28.33 -17.54
CA ASP A 238 38.15 -29.34 -17.73
C ASP A 238 39.56 -28.84 -17.34
N LEU A 239 39.66 -28.21 -16.16
CA LEU A 239 40.91 -27.63 -15.65
C LEU A 239 41.74 -28.67 -14.88
N ASP A 240 43.03 -28.37 -14.69
CA ASP A 240 43.97 -29.24 -13.97
C ASP A 240 43.45 -29.66 -12.59
N SER A 241 43.66 -30.92 -12.23
CA SER A 241 43.29 -31.50 -10.92
C SER A 241 43.77 -30.69 -9.70
N GLN A 242 44.90 -30.00 -9.81
CA GLN A 242 45.50 -29.16 -8.76
C GLN A 242 45.01 -27.71 -8.78
N TRP A 243 44.23 -27.31 -9.79
CA TRP A 243 43.67 -25.96 -9.86
C TRP A 243 42.56 -25.77 -8.80
N PRO A 244 42.51 -24.61 -8.11
CA PRO A 244 43.42 -23.46 -8.19
C PRO A 244 44.60 -23.50 -7.20
N GLY A 245 44.68 -24.53 -6.35
CA GLY A 245 45.68 -24.70 -5.30
C GLY A 245 45.32 -24.04 -3.97
N GLU A 246 45.88 -24.54 -2.86
CA GLU A 246 45.54 -24.08 -1.50
C GLU A 246 45.84 -22.59 -1.28
N LYS A 247 46.95 -22.07 -1.83
CA LYS A 247 47.32 -20.66 -1.67
C LYS A 247 46.32 -19.69 -2.28
N LYS A 248 45.88 -19.95 -3.52
CA LYS A 248 44.89 -19.10 -4.21
C LYS A 248 43.52 -19.20 -3.53
N THR A 249 43.15 -20.41 -3.10
CA THR A 249 41.91 -20.65 -2.33
C THR A 249 41.92 -19.89 -1.00
N GLY A 250 43.02 -19.96 -0.24
CA GLY A 250 43.18 -19.22 1.01
C GLY A 250 43.14 -17.70 0.82
N HIS A 251 43.75 -17.19 -0.25
CA HIS A 251 43.69 -15.76 -0.57
C HIS A 251 42.26 -15.32 -0.93
N LEU A 252 41.54 -16.09 -1.74
CA LEU A 252 40.14 -15.83 -2.08
C LEU A 252 39.24 -15.81 -0.83
N LEU A 253 39.45 -16.75 0.10
CA LEU A 253 38.73 -16.79 1.37
C LEU A 253 39.00 -15.56 2.22
N SER A 254 40.26 -15.12 2.30
CA SER A 254 40.61 -13.90 3.03
C SER A 254 39.93 -12.66 2.43
N LEU A 255 39.81 -12.57 1.10
CA LEU A 255 39.13 -11.46 0.43
C LEU A 255 37.62 -11.44 0.68
N SER A 256 37.00 -12.62 0.83
CA SER A 256 35.55 -12.73 1.07
C SER A 256 35.06 -12.11 2.37
N GLY A 257 35.93 -11.92 3.37
CA GLY A 257 35.58 -11.25 4.63
C GLY A 257 34.42 -11.90 5.38
N ASN A 258 34.24 -13.22 5.22
CA ASN A 258 33.08 -13.97 5.69
C ASN A 258 31.72 -13.49 5.12
N LEU A 259 31.68 -12.89 3.94
CA LEU A 259 30.44 -12.54 3.23
C LEU A 259 30.14 -13.56 2.13
N PHE A 260 29.08 -14.35 2.32
CA PHE A 260 28.62 -15.31 1.31
C PHE A 260 28.39 -14.67 -0.05
N ILE A 261 27.72 -13.50 -0.08
CA ILE A 261 27.49 -12.79 -1.33
C ILE A 261 28.77 -12.44 -2.09
N TRP A 262 29.84 -12.12 -1.38
CA TRP A 262 31.13 -11.84 -2.00
C TRP A 262 31.67 -13.12 -2.64
N ALA A 263 31.66 -14.23 -1.90
CA ALA A 263 32.09 -15.54 -2.41
C ALA A 263 31.26 -16.01 -3.62
N VAL A 264 29.92 -15.88 -3.57
CA VAL A 264 29.03 -16.22 -4.69
C VAL A 264 29.34 -15.37 -5.91
N THR A 265 29.44 -14.04 -5.74
CA THR A 265 29.70 -13.12 -6.85
C THR A 265 31.08 -13.38 -7.46
N ALA A 266 32.10 -13.63 -6.65
CA ALA A 266 33.46 -13.93 -7.10
C ALA A 266 33.51 -15.27 -7.86
N LEU A 267 32.84 -16.31 -7.36
CA LEU A 267 32.78 -17.61 -8.06
C LEU A 267 32.00 -17.51 -9.37
N ASN A 268 30.88 -16.78 -9.40
CA ASN A 268 30.14 -16.55 -10.64
C ASN A 268 30.96 -15.75 -11.66
N PHE A 269 31.77 -14.79 -11.19
CA PHE A 269 32.72 -14.07 -12.05
C PHE A 269 33.79 -15.03 -12.60
N VAL A 270 34.42 -15.85 -11.76
CA VAL A 270 35.47 -16.77 -12.22
C VAL A 270 34.92 -17.83 -13.18
N GLY A 271 33.75 -18.40 -12.87
CA GLY A 271 33.10 -19.48 -13.62
C GLY A 271 32.07 -19.03 -14.67
N GLU A 272 32.09 -17.76 -15.06
CA GLU A 272 31.07 -17.24 -15.98
C GLU A 272 31.10 -17.99 -17.32
N ARG A 273 29.95 -18.52 -17.75
CA ARG A 273 29.86 -19.44 -18.92
C ARG A 273 30.33 -18.83 -20.25
N THR A 274 30.35 -17.52 -20.35
CA THR A 274 30.85 -16.78 -21.51
C THR A 274 32.36 -16.52 -21.46
N ALA A 275 33.01 -16.76 -20.31
CA ALA A 275 34.43 -16.52 -20.11
C ALA A 275 35.29 -17.67 -20.66
N PHE A 276 36.24 -17.32 -21.52
CA PHE A 276 37.15 -18.28 -22.17
C PHE A 276 38.30 -18.78 -21.27
N ASN A 277 38.49 -18.24 -20.05
CA ASN A 277 39.66 -18.59 -19.20
C ASN A 277 39.44 -18.31 -17.69
N PRO A 278 38.84 -19.25 -16.92
CA PRO A 278 38.68 -19.12 -15.48
C PRO A 278 39.98 -18.89 -14.69
N PRO A 279 41.12 -19.56 -15.00
CA PRO A 279 42.39 -19.27 -14.33
C PRO A 279 42.81 -17.80 -14.41
N LYS A 280 42.72 -17.17 -15.59
CA LYS A 280 43.08 -15.75 -15.78
C LYS A 280 42.14 -14.81 -15.01
N ARG A 281 40.85 -15.13 -14.94
CA ARG A 281 39.88 -14.33 -14.16
C ARG A 281 40.16 -14.43 -12.67
N LEU A 282 40.47 -15.64 -12.17
CA LEU A 282 40.87 -15.83 -10.78
C LEU A 282 42.12 -15.01 -10.47
N ASP A 283 43.12 -15.01 -11.35
CA ASP A 283 44.34 -14.20 -11.16
C ASP A 283 44.02 -12.70 -11.14
N THR A 284 43.19 -12.22 -12.08
CA THR A 284 42.75 -10.81 -12.12
C THR A 284 42.03 -10.42 -10.83
N LEU A 285 41.16 -11.28 -10.31
CA LEU A 285 40.44 -11.05 -9.07
C LEU A 285 41.39 -11.01 -7.86
N LEU A 286 42.37 -11.91 -7.78
CA LEU A 286 43.33 -11.96 -6.67
C LEU A 286 44.37 -10.82 -6.72
N GLU A 287 44.66 -10.28 -7.91
CA GLU A 287 45.58 -9.15 -8.09
C GLU A 287 44.91 -7.78 -7.85
N THR A 288 43.57 -7.72 -7.85
CA THR A 288 42.82 -6.48 -7.65
C THR A 288 42.90 -6.02 -6.19
N PRO A 289 43.33 -4.77 -5.90
CA PRO A 289 43.46 -4.27 -4.54
C PRO A 289 42.10 -3.87 -3.95
N PHE A 290 41.45 -4.81 -3.26
CA PHE A 290 40.22 -4.53 -2.52
C PHE A 290 40.50 -3.75 -1.24
N ARG A 291 39.69 -2.71 -0.96
CA ARG A 291 39.65 -2.05 0.35
C ARG A 291 38.52 -2.70 1.16
N GLU A 292 38.83 -3.34 2.28
CA GLU A 292 37.86 -3.85 3.27
C GLU A 292 36.66 -4.63 2.69
N HIS A 293 36.89 -5.78 2.04
CA HIS A 293 35.83 -6.71 1.59
C HIS A 293 34.70 -6.03 0.78
N ASN A 294 35.03 -4.97 0.04
CA ASN A 294 34.04 -4.10 -0.56
C ASN A 294 33.37 -4.73 -1.79
N LEU A 295 32.11 -5.11 -1.60
CA LEU A 295 31.26 -5.70 -2.65
C LEU A 295 31.08 -4.78 -3.87
N ALA A 296 31.10 -3.46 -3.69
CA ALA A 296 30.99 -2.50 -4.79
C ALA A 296 32.20 -2.57 -5.74
N GLN A 297 33.40 -2.80 -5.21
CA GLN A 297 34.60 -2.98 -6.03
C GLN A 297 34.56 -4.31 -6.81
N LEU A 298 34.03 -5.37 -6.19
CA LEU A 298 33.86 -6.66 -6.85
C LEU A 298 32.84 -6.56 -7.99
N TYR A 299 31.74 -5.84 -7.75
CA TYR A 299 30.80 -5.47 -8.81
C TYR A 299 31.54 -4.77 -9.93
N THR A 300 32.18 -3.61 -9.68
CA THR A 300 32.91 -2.86 -10.71
C THR A 300 33.89 -3.72 -11.51
N LEU A 301 34.64 -4.61 -10.84
CA LEU A 301 35.55 -5.54 -11.52
C LEU A 301 34.80 -6.50 -12.45
N ALA A 302 33.66 -7.05 -12.00
CA ALA A 302 32.81 -7.89 -12.83
C ALA A 302 32.27 -7.14 -14.06
N PHE A 303 31.90 -5.87 -13.91
CA PHE A 303 31.48 -5.01 -15.02
C PHE A 303 32.60 -4.80 -16.03
N GLU A 304 33.74 -4.27 -15.57
CA GLU A 304 34.82 -3.81 -16.45
C GLU A 304 35.52 -4.95 -17.18
N SER A 305 35.48 -6.17 -16.64
CA SER A 305 36.16 -7.33 -17.25
C SER A 305 35.32 -8.08 -18.28
N ASN A 306 34.00 -7.84 -18.36
CA ASN A 306 33.06 -8.65 -19.16
C ASN A 306 32.75 -8.11 -20.56
N ALA A 307 33.08 -6.85 -20.84
CA ALA A 307 32.86 -6.24 -22.13
C ALA A 307 33.91 -5.17 -22.43
N ASP A 308 34.10 -4.89 -23.72
CA ASP A 308 34.84 -3.72 -24.15
C ASP A 308 33.93 -2.48 -24.10
N TRP A 309 34.09 -1.67 -23.06
CA TRP A 309 33.27 -0.47 -22.82
C TRP A 309 33.72 0.76 -23.61
N ASN A 310 34.55 0.58 -24.63
CA ASN A 310 34.98 1.66 -25.51
C ASN A 310 33.85 2.16 -26.44
N ASP A 311 32.78 1.37 -26.62
CA ASP A 311 31.58 1.79 -27.34
C ASP A 311 30.64 2.60 -26.42
N PRO A 312 30.48 3.92 -26.64
CA PRO A 312 29.63 4.76 -25.81
C PRO A 312 28.14 4.42 -25.95
N GLU A 313 27.68 3.96 -27.12
CA GLU A 313 26.27 3.63 -27.37
C GLU A 313 25.88 2.34 -26.64
N PHE A 314 26.76 1.33 -26.68
CA PHE A 314 26.58 0.10 -25.92
C PHE A 314 26.60 0.37 -24.41
N LYS A 315 27.52 1.22 -23.94
CA LYS A 315 27.61 1.60 -22.52
C LYS A 315 26.34 2.30 -22.04
N GLU A 316 25.84 3.28 -22.79
CA GLU A 316 24.58 3.96 -22.45
C GLU A 316 23.38 2.99 -22.51
N SER A 317 23.31 2.10 -23.48
CA SER A 317 22.26 1.08 -23.54
C SER A 317 22.28 0.16 -22.30
N ALA A 318 23.47 -0.32 -21.91
CA ALA A 318 23.64 -1.14 -20.72
C ALA A 318 23.18 -0.41 -19.46
N LYS A 319 23.56 0.86 -19.34
CA LYS A 319 23.14 1.75 -18.27
C LYS A 319 21.61 1.83 -18.14
N LEU A 320 20.91 2.09 -19.24
CA LEU A 320 19.45 2.18 -19.29
C LEU A 320 18.75 0.88 -18.89
N ILE A 321 19.29 -0.26 -19.34
CA ILE A 321 18.75 -1.59 -19.04
C ILE A 321 18.90 -1.92 -17.55
N LEU A 322 20.07 -1.65 -16.97
CA LEU A 322 20.32 -1.88 -15.55
C LEU A 322 19.41 -0.99 -14.68
N ALA A 323 19.26 0.28 -15.04
CA ALA A 323 18.35 1.19 -14.36
C ALA A 323 16.88 0.71 -14.45
N THR A 324 16.48 0.19 -15.61
CA THR A 324 15.15 -0.40 -15.81
C THR A 324 14.91 -1.60 -14.91
N ILE A 325 15.87 -2.53 -14.83
CA ILE A 325 15.76 -3.70 -13.95
C ILE A 325 15.67 -3.27 -12.49
N ALA A 326 16.49 -2.30 -12.09
CA ALA A 326 16.54 -1.81 -10.70
C ALA A 326 15.25 -1.09 -10.26
N LEU A 327 14.61 -0.33 -11.15
CA LEU A 327 13.45 0.51 -10.82
C LEU A 327 12.10 -0.04 -11.28
N SER A 328 12.09 -1.11 -12.09
CA SER A 328 10.88 -1.77 -12.55
C SER A 328 9.97 -2.16 -11.38
N LYS A 329 8.66 -1.93 -11.51
CA LYS A 329 7.67 -2.27 -10.45
C LYS A 329 7.24 -3.73 -10.48
N LEU A 330 7.63 -4.47 -11.52
CA LEU A 330 7.49 -5.90 -11.75
C LEU A 330 8.75 -6.41 -12.45
N PRO A 331 9.26 -7.62 -12.13
CA PRO A 331 10.37 -8.19 -12.87
C PRO A 331 10.03 -8.35 -14.35
N LEU A 332 10.91 -7.88 -15.23
CA LEU A 332 10.66 -7.81 -16.67
C LEU A 332 11.50 -8.83 -17.44
N THR A 333 10.97 -9.33 -18.55
CA THR A 333 11.76 -10.09 -19.52
C THR A 333 12.58 -9.15 -20.40
N ASP A 334 13.63 -9.68 -21.03
CA ASP A 334 14.43 -8.99 -22.05
C ASP A 334 13.58 -8.29 -23.13
N ASN A 335 12.61 -9.01 -23.70
CA ASN A 335 11.72 -8.48 -24.74
C ASN A 335 10.86 -7.32 -24.23
N VAL A 336 10.44 -7.36 -22.97
CA VAL A 336 9.65 -6.29 -22.37
C VAL A 336 10.51 -5.04 -22.14
N ILE A 337 11.73 -5.21 -21.65
CA ILE A 337 12.69 -4.11 -21.48
C ILE A 337 13.00 -3.46 -22.83
N ASP A 338 13.30 -4.26 -23.86
CA ASP A 338 13.51 -3.76 -25.23
C ASP A 338 12.29 -2.96 -25.72
N SER A 339 11.07 -3.44 -25.47
CA SER A 339 9.84 -2.74 -25.89
C SER A 339 9.64 -1.39 -25.19
N ILE A 340 9.99 -1.27 -23.91
CA ILE A 340 9.84 -0.04 -23.11
C ILE A 340 10.92 0.97 -23.51
N LEU A 341 12.17 0.51 -23.66
CA LEU A 341 13.29 1.39 -24.02
C LEU A 341 13.29 1.75 -25.51
N GLY A 342 12.61 0.96 -26.35
CA GLY A 342 12.49 1.16 -27.78
C GLY A 342 13.61 0.49 -28.61
N PHE A 343 14.28 -0.51 -28.05
CA PHE A 343 15.27 -1.31 -28.76
C PHE A 343 14.60 -2.30 -29.70
N THR A 344 15.15 -2.48 -30.90
CA THR A 344 14.60 -3.38 -31.94
C THR A 344 15.55 -4.51 -32.32
N ASP A 345 16.76 -4.53 -31.78
CA ASP A 345 17.87 -5.39 -32.20
C ASP A 345 18.29 -6.43 -31.15
N GLY A 346 17.47 -6.59 -30.10
CA GLY A 346 17.78 -7.49 -28.98
C GLY A 346 18.89 -6.97 -28.07
N SER A 347 19.08 -5.64 -27.99
CA SER A 347 20.11 -4.99 -27.16
C SER A 347 20.09 -5.47 -25.72
N THR A 348 18.90 -5.65 -25.11
CA THR A 348 18.80 -6.16 -23.74
C THR A 348 19.43 -7.53 -23.57
N ALA A 349 19.15 -8.47 -24.47
CA ALA A 349 19.75 -9.79 -24.41
C ALA A 349 21.28 -9.78 -24.60
N LYS A 350 21.81 -8.85 -25.41
CA LYS A 350 23.27 -8.69 -25.59
C LYS A 350 23.92 -8.16 -24.30
N VAL A 351 23.31 -7.14 -23.71
CA VAL A 351 23.75 -6.54 -22.44
C VAL A 351 23.69 -7.59 -21.34
N LEU A 352 22.56 -8.26 -21.09
CA LEU A 352 22.38 -9.20 -19.97
C LEU A 352 23.38 -10.38 -19.98
N LYS A 353 23.90 -10.79 -21.13
CA LYS A 353 24.98 -11.79 -21.22
C LYS A 353 26.28 -11.36 -20.54
N CYS A 354 26.53 -10.06 -20.42
CA CYS A 354 27.72 -9.50 -19.76
C CYS A 354 27.58 -9.38 -18.24
N PHE A 355 26.39 -9.63 -17.68
CA PHE A 355 26.09 -9.43 -16.25
C PHE A 355 25.68 -10.73 -15.55
N GLY A 356 26.02 -11.90 -16.08
CA GLY A 356 25.64 -13.19 -15.50
C GLY A 356 26.14 -13.38 -14.07
N ALA A 357 27.23 -12.71 -13.69
CA ALA A 357 27.75 -12.71 -12.33
C ALA A 357 26.81 -12.07 -11.29
N VAL A 358 25.93 -11.14 -11.70
CA VAL A 358 25.10 -10.31 -10.80
C VAL A 358 23.62 -10.30 -11.16
N ILE A 359 23.26 -10.70 -12.38
CA ILE A 359 21.89 -10.78 -12.89
C ILE A 359 21.61 -12.21 -13.32
N GLN A 360 20.53 -12.77 -12.79
CA GLN A 360 20.00 -14.03 -13.26
C GLN A 360 19.07 -13.76 -14.44
N TRP A 361 19.44 -14.33 -15.58
CA TRP A 361 18.66 -14.21 -16.80
C TRP A 361 18.96 -15.35 -17.76
N THR A 362 17.93 -15.76 -18.51
CA THR A 362 18.06 -16.59 -19.71
C THR A 362 17.13 -16.01 -20.79
N PRO A 363 17.41 -16.20 -22.08
CA PRO A 363 16.63 -15.58 -23.16
C PRO A 363 15.13 -15.82 -23.03
N GLY A 364 14.33 -14.76 -23.11
CA GLY A 364 12.87 -14.78 -22.95
C GLY A 364 12.36 -14.96 -21.51
N GLN A 365 13.24 -15.17 -20.53
CA GLN A 365 12.88 -15.22 -19.12
C GLN A 365 13.07 -13.86 -18.45
N ILE A 366 12.49 -13.75 -17.25
CA ILE A 366 12.58 -12.57 -16.40
C ILE A 366 14.04 -12.32 -16.02
N ALA A 367 14.50 -11.07 -16.16
CA ALA A 367 15.78 -10.60 -15.65
C ALA A 367 15.62 -10.14 -14.20
N GLN A 368 16.40 -10.72 -13.28
CA GLN A 368 16.39 -10.36 -11.86
C GLN A 368 17.81 -10.19 -11.34
N THR A 369 18.00 -9.22 -10.45
CA THR A 369 19.27 -9.11 -9.72
C THR A 369 19.40 -10.34 -8.81
N LEU A 370 20.60 -10.93 -8.74
CA LEU A 370 20.86 -12.07 -7.86
C LEU A 370 20.74 -11.67 -6.38
N HIS A 371 20.90 -10.39 -6.08
CA HIS A 371 20.77 -9.87 -4.73
C HIS A 371 20.44 -8.38 -4.70
N ALA A 372 19.67 -7.97 -3.69
CA ALA A 372 19.24 -6.59 -3.47
C ALA A 372 20.39 -5.57 -3.33
N SER A 373 21.56 -5.96 -2.80
CA SER A 373 22.73 -5.08 -2.69
C SER A 373 23.25 -4.59 -4.03
N PHE A 374 22.99 -5.32 -5.11
CA PHE A 374 23.34 -4.86 -6.45
C PHE A 374 22.43 -3.71 -6.91
N GLY A 375 21.13 -3.77 -6.57
CA GLY A 375 20.23 -2.62 -6.76
C GLY A 375 20.68 -1.41 -5.94
N ASP A 376 21.08 -1.64 -4.67
CA ASP A 376 21.62 -0.58 -3.80
C ASP A 376 22.92 0.02 -4.40
N PHE A 377 23.79 -0.78 -5.01
CA PHE A 377 25.00 -0.31 -5.72
C PHE A 377 24.68 0.61 -6.91
N LEU A 378 23.60 0.34 -7.66
CA LEU A 378 23.20 1.14 -8.82
C LEU A 378 22.50 2.46 -8.42
N LEU A 379 21.71 2.45 -7.35
CA LEU A 379 20.81 3.56 -6.98
C LEU A 379 21.29 4.38 -5.77
N HIS A 380 22.09 3.79 -4.89
CA HIS A 380 22.58 4.39 -3.65
C HIS A 380 24.05 3.99 -3.39
N PRO A 381 24.97 4.32 -4.31
CA PRO A 381 26.35 3.88 -4.19
C PRO A 381 27.01 4.51 -2.97
N PRO A 382 27.92 3.80 -2.29
CA PRO A 382 28.67 4.35 -1.15
C PRO A 382 29.55 5.55 -1.53
N ASN A 383 29.94 5.67 -2.80
CA ASN A 383 30.69 6.80 -3.35
C ASN A 383 30.02 7.30 -4.65
N GLU A 384 29.82 8.62 -4.77
CA GLU A 384 29.20 9.25 -5.95
C GLU A 384 30.03 9.12 -7.24
N THR A 385 31.28 8.64 -7.16
CA THR A 385 32.18 8.43 -8.30
C THR A 385 31.95 7.10 -9.04
N ASN A 386 30.93 6.32 -8.68
CA ASN A 386 30.59 5.07 -9.37
C ASN A 386 30.13 5.35 -10.82
N PRO A 387 30.82 4.85 -11.86
CA PRO A 387 30.44 5.10 -13.26
C PRO A 387 29.12 4.46 -13.68
N TRP A 388 28.59 3.54 -12.86
CA TRP A 388 27.32 2.83 -13.07
C TRP A 388 26.18 3.34 -12.19
N PHE A 389 26.40 4.45 -11.48
CA PHE A 389 25.38 5.09 -10.66
C PHE A 389 24.30 5.77 -11.52
N PHE A 390 23.05 5.66 -11.09
CA PHE A 390 21.92 6.40 -11.65
C PHE A 390 21.23 7.26 -10.62
N GLN A 391 20.97 8.51 -11.01
CA GLN A 391 19.99 9.32 -10.32
C GLN A 391 18.59 8.73 -10.56
N ILE A 392 17.89 8.43 -9.47
CA ILE A 392 16.53 7.85 -9.50
C ILE A 392 15.58 8.68 -10.36
N ALA A 393 15.69 10.01 -10.30
CA ALA A 393 14.83 10.93 -11.06
C ALA A 393 15.03 10.81 -12.58
N GLU A 394 16.27 10.70 -13.05
CA GLU A 394 16.57 10.59 -14.48
C GLU A 394 16.19 9.20 -15.01
N ALA A 395 16.45 8.15 -14.24
CA ALA A 395 16.07 6.80 -14.63
C ALA A 395 14.54 6.63 -14.69
N ASN A 396 13.78 7.20 -13.74
CA ASN A 396 12.32 7.22 -13.81
C ASN A 396 11.79 8.08 -14.97
N LYS A 397 12.48 9.17 -15.33
CA LYS A 397 12.14 9.95 -16.54
C LYS A 397 12.20 9.09 -17.79
N ILE A 398 13.25 8.29 -17.96
CA ILE A 398 13.41 7.40 -19.10
C ILE A 398 12.30 6.34 -19.13
N LEU A 399 12.02 5.69 -18.00
CA LEU A 399 10.95 4.68 -17.90
C LEU A 399 9.57 5.26 -18.19
N THR A 400 9.27 6.43 -17.62
CA THR A 400 8.04 7.18 -17.89
C THR A 400 7.93 7.48 -19.38
N SER A 401 8.97 8.04 -19.98
CA SER A 401 9.00 8.39 -21.40
C SER A 401 8.85 7.17 -22.31
N GLY A 402 9.49 6.05 -21.96
CA GLY A 402 9.37 4.78 -22.66
C GLY A 402 7.95 4.21 -22.60
N CYS A 403 7.35 4.18 -21.41
CA CYS A 403 5.96 3.74 -21.22
C CYS A 403 4.98 4.60 -22.03
N LEU A 404 5.10 5.93 -21.98
CA LEU A 404 4.23 6.84 -22.71
C LEU A 404 4.35 6.67 -24.23
N ARG A 405 5.59 6.53 -24.76
CA ARG A 405 5.81 6.24 -26.19
C ARG A 405 5.19 4.91 -26.61
N LEU A 406 5.34 3.87 -25.80
CA LEU A 406 4.76 2.54 -26.08
C LEU A 406 3.23 2.60 -26.10
N LEU A 407 2.62 3.28 -25.13
CA LEU A 407 1.16 3.50 -25.06
C LEU A 407 0.65 4.27 -26.27
N GLN A 408 1.30 5.38 -26.62
CA GLN A 408 0.92 6.20 -27.77
C GLN A 408 0.99 5.41 -29.09
N LYS A 409 2.01 4.55 -29.24
CA LYS A 409 2.22 3.72 -30.42
C LYS A 409 1.22 2.57 -30.53
N CYS A 410 0.95 1.87 -29.43
CA CYS A 410 0.24 0.59 -29.47
C CYS A 410 -1.26 0.69 -29.16
N LEU A 411 -1.71 1.70 -28.41
CA LEU A 411 -3.12 1.83 -28.07
C LEU A 411 -3.98 2.13 -29.30
N ARG A 412 -5.07 1.38 -29.43
CA ARG A 412 -6.09 1.55 -30.45
C ARG A 412 -7.48 1.29 -29.86
N PHE A 413 -8.50 1.78 -30.55
CA PHE A 413 -9.88 1.44 -30.26
C PHE A 413 -10.10 -0.07 -30.29
N ASN A 414 -10.86 -0.57 -29.31
CA ASN A 414 -11.23 -1.96 -29.17
C ASN A 414 -9.99 -2.88 -29.16
N ILE A 415 -9.04 -2.60 -28.28
CA ILE A 415 -7.72 -3.26 -28.29
C ILE A 415 -7.78 -4.76 -28.00
N TYR A 416 -8.82 -5.20 -27.28
CA TYR A 416 -9.11 -6.60 -27.02
C TYR A 416 -10.08 -7.24 -28.02
N ASP A 417 -10.47 -6.51 -29.07
CA ASP A 417 -11.38 -6.99 -30.12
C ASP A 417 -12.69 -7.57 -29.54
N PHE A 418 -13.32 -6.83 -28.63
CA PHE A 418 -14.63 -7.18 -28.07
C PHE A 418 -15.63 -7.41 -29.21
N PRO A 419 -16.32 -8.57 -29.23
CA PRO A 419 -17.27 -8.90 -30.29
C PRO A 419 -18.60 -8.17 -30.13
N ASP A 420 -18.99 -7.88 -28.88
CA ASP A 420 -20.27 -7.26 -28.53
C ASP A 420 -20.10 -6.36 -27.30
N SER A 421 -20.82 -5.25 -27.27
CA SER A 421 -20.86 -4.31 -26.14
C SER A 421 -21.81 -4.75 -25.02
N HIS A 422 -22.66 -5.74 -25.25
CA HIS A 422 -23.58 -6.30 -24.26
C HIS A 422 -22.92 -7.25 -23.25
N LEU A 423 -21.69 -7.70 -23.52
CA LEU A 423 -20.98 -8.64 -22.66
C LEU A 423 -20.23 -7.91 -21.54
N LEU A 424 -20.25 -8.51 -20.35
CA LEU A 424 -19.33 -8.12 -19.27
C LEU A 424 -17.91 -8.57 -19.61
N ASN A 425 -16.92 -7.89 -19.04
CA ASN A 425 -15.51 -8.29 -19.18
C ASN A 425 -15.30 -9.76 -18.74
N SER A 426 -16.03 -10.23 -17.74
CA SER A 426 -15.97 -11.60 -17.24
C SER A 426 -16.61 -12.64 -18.17
N GLU A 427 -17.44 -12.22 -19.12
CA GLU A 427 -18.20 -13.12 -20.00
C GLU A 427 -17.49 -13.38 -21.35
N VAL A 428 -16.46 -12.59 -21.68
CA VAL A 428 -15.71 -12.74 -22.92
C VAL A 428 -14.60 -13.79 -22.74
N PRO A 429 -14.63 -14.90 -23.49
CA PRO A 429 -13.63 -15.97 -23.36
C PRO A 429 -12.22 -15.49 -23.70
N GLY A 430 -11.22 -15.90 -22.91
CA GLY A 430 -9.79 -15.63 -23.18
C GLY A 430 -9.27 -14.27 -22.70
N LEU A 431 -10.12 -13.36 -22.21
CA LEU A 431 -9.69 -12.07 -21.67
C LEU A 431 -8.79 -12.20 -20.43
N ALA A 432 -9.02 -13.21 -19.59
CA ALA A 432 -8.26 -13.43 -18.35
C ALA A 432 -6.77 -13.75 -18.61
N GLU A 433 -6.43 -14.32 -19.76
CA GLU A 433 -5.04 -14.60 -20.15
C GLU A 433 -4.34 -13.38 -20.76
N SER A 434 -5.10 -12.29 -20.99
CA SER A 434 -4.66 -11.02 -21.59
C SER A 434 -3.83 -11.21 -22.87
N PRO A 435 -4.45 -11.17 -24.08
CA PRO A 435 -3.74 -11.38 -25.35
C PRO A 435 -2.71 -10.28 -25.70
N LEU A 436 -2.61 -9.24 -24.88
CA LEU A 436 -1.74 -8.10 -25.13
C LEU A 436 -0.28 -8.37 -24.74
N PRO A 437 0.69 -7.75 -25.44
CA PRO A 437 2.09 -7.84 -25.04
C PRO A 437 2.32 -7.35 -23.60
N ASN A 438 3.11 -8.10 -22.82
CA ASN A 438 3.41 -7.79 -21.42
C ASN A 438 3.98 -6.37 -21.22
N GLY A 439 4.76 -5.85 -22.17
CA GLY A 439 5.27 -4.49 -22.11
C GLY A 439 4.17 -3.42 -22.17
N LEU A 440 3.12 -3.65 -22.95
CA LEU A 440 1.97 -2.74 -23.02
C LEU A 440 1.14 -2.78 -21.73
N ILE A 441 0.95 -3.97 -21.16
CA ILE A 441 0.27 -4.13 -19.87
C ILE A 441 1.07 -3.41 -18.77
N TYR A 442 2.38 -3.64 -18.72
CA TYR A 442 3.27 -2.97 -17.77
C TYR A 442 3.20 -1.45 -17.92
N ALA A 443 3.38 -0.93 -19.14
CA ALA A 443 3.33 0.49 -19.41
C ALA A 443 1.98 1.09 -19.00
N SER A 444 0.87 0.40 -19.26
CA SER A 444 -0.49 0.87 -18.93
C SER A 444 -0.72 1.02 -17.42
N ARG A 445 -0.13 0.13 -16.62
CA ARG A 445 -0.30 0.09 -15.15
C ARG A 445 0.66 1.04 -14.44
N PHE A 446 1.93 1.11 -14.86
CA PHE A 446 3.00 1.71 -14.05
C PHE A 446 3.56 3.04 -14.56
N TRP A 447 3.10 3.57 -15.71
CA TRP A 447 3.59 4.87 -16.20
C TRP A 447 3.44 6.00 -15.17
N GLY A 448 2.31 6.04 -14.46
CA GLY A 448 2.07 7.05 -13.41
C GLY A 448 2.92 6.79 -12.16
N SER A 449 3.21 5.54 -11.83
CA SER A 449 4.08 5.20 -10.69
C SER A 449 5.53 5.65 -10.93
N HIS A 450 6.02 5.57 -12.17
CA HIS A 450 7.33 6.13 -12.53
C HIS A 450 7.32 7.66 -12.58
N LEU A 451 6.20 8.27 -12.99
CA LEU A 451 6.06 9.72 -13.05
C LEU A 451 6.18 10.40 -11.67
N VAL A 452 5.76 9.74 -10.58
CA VAL A 452 5.86 10.28 -9.21
C VAL A 452 7.28 10.72 -8.87
N ASP A 453 8.25 9.88 -9.20
CA ASP A 453 9.66 10.07 -8.86
C ASP A 453 10.45 10.76 -9.99
N THR A 454 9.77 11.26 -11.01
CA THR A 454 10.38 11.93 -12.17
C THR A 454 10.50 13.43 -11.91
N ALA A 455 11.67 14.02 -12.18
CA ALA A 455 11.83 15.48 -12.14
C ALA A 455 11.00 16.15 -13.25
N TYR A 456 10.55 17.39 -13.03
CA TYR A 456 9.77 18.11 -14.04
C TYR A 456 10.57 18.30 -15.33
N ASP A 457 9.98 17.90 -16.45
CA ASP A 457 10.58 17.96 -17.78
C ASP A 457 9.50 18.23 -18.84
N HIS A 458 9.73 19.23 -19.69
CA HIS A 458 8.77 19.65 -20.72
C HIS A 458 8.47 18.53 -21.72
N HIS A 459 9.46 17.72 -22.08
CA HIS A 459 9.28 16.63 -23.03
C HIS A 459 8.36 15.53 -22.48
N VAL A 460 8.39 15.28 -21.17
CA VAL A 460 7.45 14.34 -20.53
C VAL A 460 6.02 14.88 -20.60
N VAL A 461 5.83 16.20 -20.45
CA VAL A 461 4.52 16.83 -20.62
C VAL A 461 4.01 16.69 -22.07
N GLU A 462 4.87 16.90 -23.07
CA GLU A 462 4.51 16.68 -24.49
C GLU A 462 4.10 15.22 -24.76
N LEU A 463 4.81 14.25 -24.18
CA LEU A 463 4.46 12.83 -24.29
C LEU A 463 3.12 12.52 -23.60
N LEU A 464 2.86 13.12 -22.44
CA LEU A 464 1.57 13.00 -21.75
C LEU A 464 0.43 13.58 -22.61
N GLU A 465 0.64 14.72 -23.25
CA GLU A 465 -0.33 15.31 -24.18
C GLU A 465 -0.59 14.40 -25.38
N GLY A 466 0.48 13.94 -26.04
CA GLY A 466 0.40 13.05 -27.19
C GLY A 466 -0.32 11.73 -26.87
N PHE A 467 -0.12 11.20 -25.67
CA PHE A 467 -0.79 10.02 -25.15
C PHE A 467 -2.24 10.31 -24.74
N LEU A 468 -2.49 11.15 -23.74
CA LEU A 468 -3.80 11.27 -23.11
C LEU A 468 -4.83 11.94 -24.02
N ILE A 469 -4.45 12.99 -24.76
CA ILE A 469 -5.41 13.67 -25.64
C ILE A 469 -5.94 12.69 -26.70
N ASN A 470 -5.08 11.83 -27.24
CA ASN A 470 -5.45 10.97 -28.37
C ASN A 470 -5.86 9.54 -27.96
N LYS A 471 -5.40 9.04 -26.81
CA LYS A 471 -5.47 7.62 -26.44
C LYS A 471 -6.04 7.36 -25.05
N PHE A 472 -6.52 8.39 -24.34
CA PHE A 472 -7.09 8.24 -22.99
C PHE A 472 -8.18 7.17 -22.90
N LEU A 473 -9.16 7.17 -23.81
CA LEU A 473 -10.24 6.18 -23.79
C LEU A 473 -9.74 4.75 -24.06
N PHE A 474 -8.75 4.59 -24.95
CA PHE A 474 -8.16 3.29 -25.28
C PHE A 474 -7.33 2.73 -24.12
N TRP A 475 -6.66 3.60 -23.36
CA TRP A 475 -5.98 3.21 -22.14
C TRP A 475 -6.97 2.67 -21.09
N LEU A 476 -8.14 3.31 -20.95
CA LEU A 476 -9.19 2.85 -20.02
C LEU A 476 -9.71 1.44 -20.37
N GLU A 477 -9.66 1.00 -21.63
CA GLU A 477 -10.01 -0.39 -21.99
C GLU A 477 -9.08 -1.41 -21.32
N ILE A 478 -7.76 -1.15 -21.34
CA ILE A 478 -6.77 -1.99 -20.66
C ILE A 478 -7.02 -1.98 -19.16
N ILE A 479 -7.16 -0.80 -18.57
CA ILE A 479 -7.38 -0.66 -17.13
C ILE A 479 -8.70 -1.33 -16.68
N SER A 480 -9.74 -1.28 -17.51
CA SER A 480 -11.02 -1.95 -17.28
C SER A 480 -10.86 -3.47 -17.20
N VAL A 481 -10.26 -4.08 -18.22
CA VAL A 481 -10.04 -5.55 -18.27
C VAL A 481 -9.12 -6.02 -17.15
N GLN A 482 -8.10 -5.24 -16.82
CA GLN A 482 -7.16 -5.55 -15.73
C GLN A 482 -7.75 -5.33 -14.33
N GLN A 483 -9.02 -4.90 -14.22
CA GLN A 483 -9.72 -4.64 -12.95
C GLN A 483 -9.03 -3.56 -12.10
N GLU A 484 -8.44 -2.56 -12.74
CA GLU A 484 -7.68 -1.48 -12.09
C GLU A 484 -8.31 -0.09 -12.26
N VAL A 485 -9.60 0.01 -12.59
CA VAL A 485 -10.25 1.32 -12.82
C VAL A 485 -10.17 2.24 -11.61
N SER A 486 -10.11 1.68 -10.39
CA SER A 486 -9.89 2.44 -9.16
C SER A 486 -8.53 3.14 -9.10
N SER A 487 -7.49 2.60 -9.76
CA SER A 487 -6.15 3.21 -9.78
C SER A 487 -6.04 4.36 -10.80
N ALA A 488 -6.88 4.35 -11.85
CA ALA A 488 -6.83 5.35 -12.92
C ALA A 488 -6.95 6.79 -12.42
N ALA A 489 -7.89 7.06 -11.50
CA ALA A 489 -8.07 8.40 -10.94
C ALA A 489 -6.82 8.89 -10.19
N THR A 490 -6.18 8.00 -9.43
CA THR A 490 -4.92 8.29 -8.73
C THR A 490 -3.80 8.59 -9.70
N THR A 491 -3.64 7.78 -10.76
CA THR A 491 -2.66 7.98 -11.82
C THR A 491 -2.85 9.33 -12.52
N LEU A 492 -4.08 9.71 -12.87
CA LEU A 492 -4.39 11.01 -13.46
C LEU A 492 -4.11 12.17 -12.51
N LYS A 493 -4.35 12.00 -11.21
CA LYS A 493 -4.01 12.99 -10.18
C LYS A 493 -2.50 13.18 -10.03
N ILE A 494 -1.71 12.11 -10.16
CA ILE A 494 -0.24 12.20 -10.21
C ILE A 494 0.19 13.02 -11.42
N ALA A 495 -0.34 12.71 -12.61
CA ALA A 495 -0.04 13.49 -13.82
C ALA A 495 -0.45 14.96 -13.68
N GLN A 496 -1.58 15.24 -13.04
CA GLN A 496 -2.04 16.62 -12.82
C GLN A 496 -1.09 17.40 -11.90
N LYS A 497 -0.62 16.75 -10.82
CA LYS A 497 0.40 17.34 -9.94
C LYS A 497 1.69 17.60 -10.69
N TYR A 498 2.10 16.69 -11.58
CA TYR A 498 3.32 16.82 -12.36
C TYR A 498 3.29 18.01 -13.35
N VAL A 499 2.14 18.33 -13.94
CA VAL A 499 2.01 19.51 -14.83
C VAL A 499 2.12 20.85 -14.06
N HIS A 500 1.94 20.84 -12.73
CA HIS A 500 2.01 21.98 -11.78
C HIS A 500 1.04 23.15 -12.06
N GLU A 501 1.02 23.67 -13.29
CA GLU A 501 0.24 24.84 -13.70
C GLU A 501 -1.24 24.46 -13.94
N LYS A 502 -2.12 24.92 -13.05
CA LYS A 502 -3.57 24.63 -13.12
C LYS A 502 -4.26 25.19 -14.37
N THR A 503 -3.70 26.24 -14.97
CA THR A 503 -4.19 26.89 -16.19
C THR A 503 -3.75 26.19 -17.47
N HIS A 504 -2.79 25.25 -17.37
CA HIS A 504 -2.31 24.50 -18.52
C HIS A 504 -3.43 23.64 -19.15
N PRO A 505 -3.58 23.61 -20.49
CA PRO A 505 -4.63 22.82 -21.14
C PRO A 505 -4.65 21.35 -20.72
N MET A 506 -3.47 20.73 -20.58
CA MET A 506 -3.34 19.36 -20.09
C MET A 506 -3.85 19.20 -18.65
N ALA A 507 -3.63 20.17 -17.76
CA ALA A 507 -4.13 20.11 -16.38
C ALA A 507 -5.67 20.19 -16.33
N ILE A 508 -6.28 20.99 -17.23
CA ILE A 508 -7.74 21.09 -17.39
C ILE A 508 -8.29 19.76 -17.92
N PHE A 509 -7.67 19.17 -18.94
CA PHE A 509 -8.04 17.85 -19.46
C PHE A 509 -7.92 16.76 -18.39
N LEU A 510 -6.82 16.72 -17.62
CA LEU A 510 -6.64 15.76 -16.54
C LEU A 510 -7.71 15.87 -15.46
N GLN A 511 -8.14 17.09 -15.13
CA GLN A 511 -9.22 17.32 -14.18
C GLN A 511 -10.56 16.77 -14.72
N ASP A 512 -10.81 16.98 -16.01
CA ASP A 512 -12.01 16.49 -16.68
C ASP A 512 -12.02 14.95 -16.80
N ALA A 513 -10.87 14.36 -17.15
CA ALA A 513 -10.65 12.92 -17.18
C ALA A 513 -10.84 12.26 -15.81
N GLN A 514 -10.37 12.89 -14.74
CA GLN A 514 -10.64 12.42 -13.37
C GLN A 514 -12.14 12.37 -13.07
N LYS A 515 -12.90 13.38 -13.47
CA LYS A 515 -14.37 13.40 -13.29
C LYS A 515 -15.04 12.32 -14.14
N PHE A 516 -14.59 12.13 -15.38
CA PHE A 516 -15.07 11.06 -16.26
C PHE A 516 -14.90 9.68 -15.58
N VAL A 517 -13.71 9.39 -15.05
CA VAL A 517 -13.43 8.14 -14.34
C VAL A 517 -14.23 8.05 -13.04
N ALA A 518 -14.40 9.13 -12.29
CA ALA A 518 -15.18 9.13 -11.05
C ALA A 518 -16.66 8.77 -11.29
N VAL A 519 -17.26 9.29 -12.36
CA VAL A 519 -18.67 9.07 -12.70
C VAL A 519 -18.89 7.70 -13.34
N PHE A 520 -18.07 7.34 -14.34
CA PHE A 520 -18.31 6.14 -15.16
C PHE A 520 -17.46 4.94 -14.77
N GLY A 521 -16.47 5.12 -13.89
CA GLY A 521 -15.54 4.09 -13.45
C GLY A 521 -16.20 2.78 -13.00
N PRO A 522 -17.25 2.80 -12.15
CA PRO A 522 -17.92 1.57 -11.71
C PRO A 522 -18.52 0.75 -12.86
N VAL A 523 -19.04 1.41 -13.90
CA VAL A 523 -19.60 0.75 -15.08
C VAL A 523 -18.47 0.25 -15.98
N ILE A 524 -17.46 1.09 -16.21
CA ILE A 524 -16.28 0.77 -17.01
C ILE A 524 -15.54 -0.45 -16.41
N ALA A 525 -15.47 -0.59 -15.09
CA ALA A 525 -14.84 -1.74 -14.44
C ALA A 525 -15.52 -3.08 -14.78
N GLN A 526 -16.84 -3.05 -15.02
CA GLN A 526 -17.63 -4.24 -15.36
C GLN A 526 -17.57 -4.55 -16.86
N SER A 527 -17.59 -3.52 -17.71
CA SER A 527 -17.60 -3.68 -19.17
C SER A 527 -16.88 -2.52 -19.86
N ALA A 528 -15.74 -2.81 -20.50
CA ALA A 528 -14.94 -1.80 -21.21
C ALA A 528 -15.71 -1.08 -22.34
N PRO A 529 -16.56 -1.74 -23.15
CA PRO A 529 -17.36 -1.06 -24.17
C PRO A 529 -18.21 0.10 -23.67
N HIS A 530 -18.61 0.11 -22.39
CA HIS A 530 -19.38 1.20 -21.78
C HIS A 530 -18.62 2.54 -21.70
N ILE A 531 -17.30 2.55 -21.94
CA ILE A 531 -16.54 3.79 -22.20
C ILE A 531 -17.20 4.57 -23.36
N TYR A 532 -17.61 3.87 -24.41
CA TYR A 532 -18.09 4.47 -25.66
C TYR A 532 -19.61 4.59 -25.74
N ILE A 533 -20.36 3.61 -25.23
CA ILE A 533 -21.83 3.59 -25.35
C ILE A 533 -22.54 4.34 -24.23
N SER A 534 -21.90 4.50 -23.06
CA SER A 534 -22.49 5.19 -21.90
C SER A 534 -21.66 6.36 -21.44
N GLY A 535 -20.35 6.18 -21.21
CA GLY A 535 -19.49 7.21 -20.66
C GLY A 535 -19.38 8.43 -21.58
N LEU A 536 -18.90 8.24 -22.80
CA LEU A 536 -18.65 9.33 -23.75
C LEU A 536 -19.93 10.11 -24.15
N PRO A 537 -21.07 9.49 -24.50
CA PRO A 537 -22.30 10.20 -24.86
C PRO A 537 -22.94 11.00 -23.72
N LEU A 538 -22.66 10.63 -22.47
CA LEU A 538 -23.21 11.27 -21.28
C LEU A 538 -22.26 12.33 -20.68
N THR A 539 -21.14 12.63 -21.35
CA THR A 539 -20.27 13.73 -20.94
C THR A 539 -20.99 15.09 -21.03
N PRO A 540 -20.80 16.01 -20.06
CA PRO A 540 -21.38 17.36 -20.12
C PRO A 540 -20.83 18.18 -21.28
N LYS A 541 -21.58 19.21 -21.71
CA LYS A 541 -21.19 20.06 -22.86
C LYS A 541 -19.83 20.73 -22.73
N GLN A 542 -19.40 21.06 -21.50
CA GLN A 542 -18.11 21.69 -21.21
C GLN A 542 -16.97 20.69 -20.96
N SER A 543 -17.22 19.38 -21.08
CA SER A 543 -16.19 18.36 -20.91
C SER A 543 -15.16 18.44 -22.04
N THR A 544 -13.89 18.60 -21.70
CA THR A 544 -12.79 18.59 -22.66
C THR A 544 -12.55 17.18 -23.21
N VAL A 545 -12.75 16.14 -22.40
CA VAL A 545 -12.74 14.74 -22.84
C VAL A 545 -13.88 14.51 -23.85
N GLY A 546 -15.10 14.89 -23.49
CA GLY A 546 -16.27 14.79 -24.37
C GLY A 546 -16.07 15.54 -25.69
N GLY A 547 -15.68 16.81 -25.62
CA GLY A 547 -15.45 17.65 -26.79
C GLY A 547 -14.41 17.10 -27.76
N HIS A 548 -13.35 16.45 -27.26
CA HIS A 548 -12.32 15.85 -28.11
C HIS A 548 -12.76 14.50 -28.69
N PHE A 549 -13.23 13.57 -27.84
CA PHE A 549 -13.48 12.19 -28.28
C PHE A 549 -14.83 11.99 -28.98
N LEU A 550 -15.87 12.78 -28.69
CA LEU A 550 -17.15 12.67 -29.41
C LEU A 550 -16.98 12.88 -30.92
N ALA A 551 -16.04 13.75 -31.32
CA ALA A 551 -15.73 13.99 -32.73
C ALA A 551 -15.19 12.73 -33.45
N LEU A 552 -14.57 11.80 -32.72
CA LEU A 552 -14.04 10.55 -33.26
C LEU A 552 -15.13 9.47 -33.45
N PHE A 553 -16.29 9.64 -32.82
CA PHE A 553 -17.39 8.66 -32.82
C PHE A 553 -18.73 9.31 -33.21
N PRO A 554 -18.91 9.70 -34.49
CA PRO A 554 -20.06 10.51 -34.93
C PRO A 554 -21.41 9.79 -34.88
N HIS A 555 -21.43 8.46 -34.74
CA HIS A 555 -22.64 7.63 -34.75
C HIS A 555 -23.14 7.23 -33.36
N LEU A 556 -22.67 7.90 -32.30
CA LEU A 556 -23.15 7.66 -30.93
C LEU A 556 -24.53 8.29 -30.69
N LEU A 557 -25.29 7.70 -29.77
CA LEU A 557 -26.57 8.24 -29.31
C LEU A 557 -26.37 9.64 -28.71
N GLN A 558 -27.22 10.59 -29.09
CA GLN A 558 -27.19 11.94 -28.53
C GLN A 558 -28.20 12.09 -27.40
N TYR A 559 -27.74 12.52 -26.23
CA TYR A 559 -28.56 12.75 -25.06
C TYR A 559 -28.62 14.24 -24.70
N THR A 560 -29.68 14.64 -23.99
CA THR A 560 -29.71 15.94 -23.34
C THR A 560 -28.87 15.87 -22.07
N VAL A 561 -27.66 16.43 -22.13
CA VAL A 561 -26.68 16.44 -21.03
C VAL A 561 -26.58 17.82 -20.38
N PRO A 562 -26.20 17.90 -19.09
CA PRO A 562 -25.98 19.18 -18.41
C PRO A 562 -24.80 19.96 -19.04
N SER A 563 -24.71 21.26 -18.72
CA SER A 563 -23.61 22.11 -19.20
C SER A 563 -22.27 21.73 -18.60
N SER A 564 -22.23 21.43 -17.30
CA SER A 564 -21.04 21.01 -16.57
C SER A 564 -21.29 19.72 -15.79
N TRP A 565 -20.22 19.10 -15.30
CA TRP A 565 -20.34 17.95 -14.40
C TRP A 565 -21.19 18.31 -13.19
N VAL A 566 -22.07 17.39 -12.80
CA VAL A 566 -22.85 17.55 -11.57
C VAL A 566 -21.86 17.69 -10.41
N LYS A 567 -22.02 18.71 -9.57
CA LYS A 567 -21.19 18.92 -8.36
C LYS A 567 -21.35 17.82 -7.30
N LEU A 568 -22.21 16.84 -7.57
CA LEU A 568 -22.43 15.66 -6.76
C LEU A 568 -21.40 14.61 -7.18
N GLU A 569 -20.33 14.47 -6.40
CA GLU A 569 -19.28 13.48 -6.68
C GLU A 569 -19.75 12.06 -6.36
N LYS A 570 -20.40 11.88 -5.21
CA LYS A 570 -20.84 10.55 -4.76
C LYS A 570 -22.03 10.63 -3.80
N VAL A 571 -22.91 9.64 -3.88
CA VAL A 571 -24.00 9.44 -2.91
C VAL A 571 -23.64 8.24 -2.04
N LEU A 572 -23.44 8.48 -0.74
CA LEU A 572 -23.20 7.43 0.26
C LEU A 572 -24.55 6.91 0.75
N ARG A 573 -24.84 5.63 0.48
CA ARG A 573 -26.10 4.97 0.87
C ARG A 573 -25.78 3.87 1.88
N GLY A 574 -26.42 3.91 3.05
CA GLY A 574 -26.23 2.88 4.09
C GLY A 574 -27.09 3.12 5.32
N HIS A 575 -27.20 4.37 5.77
CA HIS A 575 -28.12 4.73 6.86
C HIS A 575 -29.58 4.51 6.46
N THR A 576 -30.37 3.99 7.40
CA THR A 576 -31.82 3.76 7.24
C THR A 576 -32.66 4.91 7.81
N GLY A 577 -32.02 5.84 8.53
CA GLY A 577 -32.60 7.06 9.06
C GLY A 577 -31.88 8.33 8.58
N PRO A 578 -32.42 9.52 8.90
CA PRO A 578 -31.75 10.79 8.65
C PRO A 578 -30.35 10.86 9.27
N VAL A 579 -29.37 11.28 8.45
CA VAL A 579 -28.00 11.59 8.90
C VAL A 579 -28.01 12.94 9.60
N THR A 580 -27.46 12.98 10.81
CA THR A 580 -27.48 14.15 11.70
C THR A 580 -26.17 14.91 11.73
N SER A 581 -25.07 14.20 11.55
CA SER A 581 -23.73 14.74 11.68
C SER A 581 -22.78 13.95 10.80
N VAL A 582 -21.82 14.66 10.21
CA VAL A 582 -20.73 14.08 9.42
C VAL A 582 -19.41 14.77 9.78
N ALA A 583 -18.31 14.03 9.75
CA ALA A 583 -16.97 14.59 9.95
C ALA A 583 -15.96 13.88 9.06
N PHE A 584 -14.98 14.62 8.53
CA PHE A 584 -13.81 14.04 7.86
C PHE A 584 -12.74 13.71 8.90
N SER A 585 -11.97 12.65 8.63
CA SER A 585 -10.72 12.42 9.34
C SER A 585 -9.70 13.52 8.99
N PRO A 586 -8.73 13.82 9.89
CA PRO A 586 -7.73 14.87 9.66
C PRO A 586 -6.89 14.69 8.38
N ASP A 587 -6.66 13.45 7.96
CA ASP A 587 -5.95 13.09 6.72
C ASP A 587 -6.83 13.10 5.46
N GLY A 588 -8.14 13.34 5.63
CA GLY A 588 -9.15 13.35 4.58
C GLY A 588 -9.43 11.99 3.94
N GLN A 589 -8.93 10.89 4.51
CA GLN A 589 -9.14 9.54 3.95
C GLN A 589 -10.49 8.93 4.36
N LEU A 590 -11.01 9.30 5.52
CA LEU A 590 -12.23 8.73 6.08
C LEU A 590 -13.30 9.80 6.32
N ILE A 591 -14.54 9.36 6.30
CA ILE A 591 -15.72 10.14 6.71
C ILE A 591 -16.43 9.32 7.78
N VAL A 592 -16.87 9.94 8.86
CA VAL A 592 -17.80 9.32 9.81
C VAL A 592 -19.15 10.02 9.74
N SER A 593 -20.24 9.26 9.79
CA SER A 593 -21.61 9.76 9.86
C SER A 593 -22.35 9.19 11.07
N GLY A 594 -23.14 10.01 11.74
CA GLY A 594 -24.10 9.62 12.78
C GLY A 594 -25.54 9.78 12.28
N SER A 595 -26.47 8.96 12.78
CA SER A 595 -27.82 8.88 12.23
C SER A 595 -28.92 8.63 13.28
N TYR A 596 -30.16 8.91 12.85
CA TYR A 596 -31.40 8.57 13.56
C TYR A 596 -31.67 7.07 13.62
N ASP A 597 -30.99 6.25 12.82
CA ASP A 597 -31.05 4.79 12.91
C ASP A 597 -30.25 4.18 14.07
N HIS A 598 -29.74 5.03 14.98
CA HIS A 598 -28.97 4.66 16.16
C HIS A 598 -27.57 4.12 15.87
N THR A 599 -27.11 4.20 14.62
CA THR A 599 -25.79 3.73 14.21
C THR A 599 -24.88 4.88 13.80
N MET A 600 -23.59 4.59 13.75
CA MET A 600 -22.62 5.38 13.02
C MET A 600 -22.04 4.55 11.87
N GLN A 601 -21.58 5.22 10.82
CA GLN A 601 -20.89 4.56 9.72
C GLN A 601 -19.60 5.30 9.38
N ILE A 602 -18.55 4.55 9.09
CA ILE A 602 -17.30 5.08 8.55
C ILE A 602 -17.28 4.79 7.06
N TRP A 603 -16.77 5.71 6.26
CA TRP A 603 -16.69 5.62 4.81
C TRP A 603 -15.29 5.99 4.36
N GLN A 604 -14.79 5.31 3.33
CA GLN A 604 -13.63 5.79 2.58
C GLN A 604 -14.04 7.03 1.80
N ALA A 605 -13.32 8.15 1.98
CA ALA A 605 -13.60 9.40 1.29
C ALA A 605 -13.38 9.29 -0.22
N SER A 606 -12.37 8.52 -0.65
CA SER A 606 -12.01 8.35 -2.06
C SER A 606 -13.01 7.47 -2.82
N SER A 607 -13.42 6.36 -2.22
CA SER A 607 -14.26 5.36 -2.87
C SER A 607 -15.72 5.41 -2.43
N GLY A 608 -16.08 6.16 -1.38
CA GLY A 608 -17.42 6.15 -0.78
C GLY A 608 -17.88 4.78 -0.27
N ALA A 609 -16.98 3.79 -0.20
CA ALA A 609 -17.32 2.48 0.32
C ALA A 609 -17.34 2.54 1.85
N PRO A 610 -18.28 1.86 2.52
CA PRO A 610 -18.27 1.74 3.98
C PRO A 610 -16.99 1.03 4.43
N VAL A 611 -16.40 1.52 5.52
CA VAL A 611 -15.23 0.93 6.18
C VAL A 611 -15.76 0.13 7.36
N GLY A 612 -15.79 -1.19 7.21
CA GLY A 612 -16.42 -2.08 8.18
C GLY A 612 -17.96 -2.03 8.14
N GLY A 613 -18.59 -2.58 9.17
CA GLY A 613 -20.05 -2.50 9.37
C GLY A 613 -20.46 -1.22 10.11
N PRO A 614 -21.77 -0.94 10.23
CA PRO A 614 -22.24 0.13 11.10
C PRO A 614 -21.73 -0.07 12.54
N LEU A 615 -21.19 0.98 13.13
CA LEU A 615 -20.77 0.97 14.53
C LEU A 615 -22.04 0.86 15.38
N GLN A 616 -22.21 -0.31 15.99
CA GLN A 616 -23.35 -0.63 16.85
C GLN A 616 -22.93 -0.58 18.31
N GLY A 617 -23.75 0.04 19.14
CA GLY A 617 -23.54 0.17 20.59
C GLY A 617 -24.39 1.27 21.21
N HIS A 618 -24.73 2.29 20.42
CA HIS A 618 -25.77 3.24 20.78
C HIS A 618 -27.15 2.62 20.67
N ARG A 619 -28.01 2.90 21.65
CA ARG A 619 -29.42 2.43 21.69
C ARG A 619 -30.41 3.51 21.27
N GLN A 620 -29.89 4.68 20.92
CA GLN A 620 -30.63 5.91 20.73
C GLN A 620 -29.97 6.75 19.63
N ILE A 621 -30.67 7.80 19.17
CA ILE A 621 -30.23 8.66 18.07
C ILE A 621 -28.84 9.22 18.35
N VAL A 622 -27.96 9.10 17.35
CA VAL A 622 -26.64 9.75 17.36
C VAL A 622 -26.81 11.16 16.81
N HIS A 623 -26.53 12.18 17.61
CA HIS A 623 -26.70 13.57 17.22
C HIS A 623 -25.44 14.18 16.60
N CYS A 624 -24.28 13.80 17.11
CA CYS A 624 -23.01 14.41 16.76
C CYS A 624 -21.88 13.37 16.75
N VAL A 625 -20.92 13.58 15.85
CA VAL A 625 -19.72 12.76 15.69
C VAL A 625 -18.53 13.65 15.39
N ALA A 626 -17.34 13.31 15.89
CA ALA A 626 -16.10 14.02 15.57
C ALA A 626 -14.89 13.08 15.61
N PHE A 627 -13.89 13.35 14.78
CA PHE A 627 -12.60 12.66 14.81
C PHE A 627 -11.64 13.31 15.80
N SER A 628 -10.77 12.51 16.40
CA SER A 628 -9.59 13.01 17.11
C SER A 628 -8.57 13.61 16.13
N PRO A 629 -7.71 14.53 16.59
CA PRO A 629 -6.70 15.17 15.73
C PRO A 629 -5.69 14.21 15.10
N ASP A 630 -5.44 13.06 15.73
CA ASP A 630 -4.59 11.99 15.20
C ASP A 630 -5.34 11.00 14.29
N GLY A 631 -6.65 11.17 14.11
CA GLY A 631 -7.53 10.33 13.29
C GLY A 631 -7.85 8.95 13.89
N ARG A 632 -7.27 8.58 15.03
CA ARG A 632 -7.35 7.22 15.59
C ARG A 632 -8.58 6.95 16.44
N ARG A 633 -9.27 8.01 16.89
CA ARG A 633 -10.45 7.91 17.72
C ARG A 633 -11.59 8.71 17.13
N ILE A 634 -12.81 8.24 17.38
CA ILE A 634 -14.04 8.95 17.06
C ILE A 634 -14.79 9.16 18.37
N VAL A 635 -15.36 10.35 18.57
CA VAL A 635 -16.29 10.62 19.66
C VAL A 635 -17.69 10.79 19.10
N SER A 636 -18.68 10.37 19.87
CA SER A 636 -20.09 10.43 19.50
C SER A 636 -20.93 10.88 20.68
N GLY A 637 -22.00 11.62 20.41
CA GLY A 637 -22.98 12.05 21.40
C GLY A 637 -24.40 11.67 20.98
N THR A 638 -25.21 11.27 21.97
CA THR A 638 -26.55 10.69 21.76
C THR A 638 -27.65 11.45 22.49
N VAL A 639 -28.90 11.18 22.10
CA VAL A 639 -30.08 11.80 22.72
C VAL A 639 -30.32 11.37 24.18
N ASP A 640 -29.86 10.20 24.61
CA ASP A 640 -29.93 9.73 26.00
C ASP A 640 -28.74 10.18 26.86
N GLY A 641 -27.91 11.08 26.34
CA GLY A 641 -26.85 11.70 27.10
C GLY A 641 -25.56 10.88 27.17
N ILE A 642 -25.39 9.88 26.31
CA ILE A 642 -24.17 9.07 26.25
C ILE A 642 -23.16 9.74 25.32
N VAL A 643 -21.94 9.96 25.85
CA VAL A 643 -20.74 10.24 25.06
C VAL A 643 -19.89 8.98 25.02
N GLN A 644 -19.59 8.49 23.81
CA GLN A 644 -18.79 7.28 23.61
C GLN A 644 -17.61 7.58 22.69
N ILE A 645 -16.43 7.10 23.10
CA ILE A 645 -15.22 7.08 22.27
C ILE A 645 -15.15 5.74 21.57
N TRP A 646 -14.75 5.75 20.31
CA TRP A 646 -14.58 4.59 19.45
C TRP A 646 -13.17 4.60 18.88
N ASP A 647 -12.62 3.43 18.67
CA ASP A 647 -11.40 3.22 17.91
C ASP A 647 -11.73 3.28 16.41
N THR A 648 -11.04 4.14 15.65
CA THR A 648 -11.33 4.34 14.22
C THR A 648 -11.07 3.09 13.39
N ASP A 649 -10.01 2.34 13.71
CA ASP A 649 -9.54 1.21 12.90
C ASP A 649 -10.42 -0.02 13.13
N THR A 650 -10.72 -0.32 14.39
CA THR A 650 -11.50 -1.51 14.79
C THR A 650 -13.01 -1.26 14.86
N GLY A 651 -13.43 0.00 14.99
CA GLY A 651 -14.83 0.35 15.25
C GLY A 651 -15.34 -0.04 16.64
N ALA A 652 -14.47 -0.46 17.55
CA ALA A 652 -14.85 -0.88 18.90
C ALA A 652 -14.98 0.33 19.84
N PRO A 653 -15.92 0.30 20.81
CA PRO A 653 -15.98 1.33 21.85
C PRO A 653 -14.74 1.25 22.76
N ILE A 654 -14.11 2.40 23.02
CA ILE A 654 -12.99 2.56 23.95
C ILE A 654 -13.53 3.05 25.29
N GLY A 655 -13.27 2.29 26.35
CA GLY A 655 -13.68 2.63 27.71
C GLY A 655 -15.19 2.56 27.93
N ASP A 656 -15.61 2.88 29.16
CA ASP A 656 -17.02 2.90 29.53
C ASP A 656 -17.73 4.14 28.97
N PRO A 657 -19.04 4.04 28.64
CA PRO A 657 -19.79 5.18 28.15
C PRO A 657 -19.86 6.32 29.18
N ILE A 658 -19.45 7.51 28.76
CA ILE A 658 -19.46 8.72 29.59
C ILE A 658 -20.90 9.24 29.64
N ARG A 659 -21.42 9.46 30.85
CA ARG A 659 -22.82 9.91 31.04
C ARG A 659 -22.89 11.41 31.26
N HIS A 660 -23.53 12.08 30.32
CA HIS A 660 -24.05 13.44 30.48
C HIS A 660 -25.45 13.39 31.13
N THR A 661 -25.85 14.46 31.81
CA THR A 661 -27.15 14.53 32.50
C THR A 661 -28.35 14.59 31.54
N THR A 662 -28.15 15.06 30.31
CA THR A 662 -29.20 15.24 29.29
C THR A 662 -28.65 14.94 27.89
N SER A 663 -29.50 15.02 26.86
CA SER A 663 -29.11 14.79 25.46
C SER A 663 -27.85 15.55 25.06
N VAL A 664 -26.91 14.89 24.39
CA VAL A 664 -25.69 15.53 23.85
C VAL A 664 -25.94 15.94 22.41
N ARG A 665 -25.76 17.23 22.10
CA ARG A 665 -26.05 17.79 20.77
C ARG A 665 -24.81 18.05 19.93
N CYS A 666 -23.69 18.29 20.57
CA CYS A 666 -22.41 18.57 19.92
C CYS A 666 -21.26 18.02 20.77
N VAL A 667 -20.22 17.56 20.08
CA VAL A 667 -18.98 17.07 20.67
C VAL A 667 -17.79 17.53 19.84
N ALA A 668 -16.65 17.76 20.48
CA ALA A 668 -15.38 18.02 19.79
C ALA A 668 -14.20 17.53 20.63
N PHE A 669 -13.10 17.19 19.96
CA PHE A 669 -11.83 16.92 20.62
C PHE A 669 -11.01 18.20 20.80
N SER A 670 -10.19 18.25 21.84
CA SER A 670 -9.10 19.22 21.95
C SER A 670 -8.03 18.98 20.88
N PRO A 671 -7.24 20.00 20.48
CA PRO A 671 -6.21 19.86 19.45
C PRO A 671 -5.10 18.87 19.79
N ASP A 672 -4.85 18.62 21.08
CA ASP A 672 -3.91 17.60 21.57
C ASP A 672 -4.54 16.20 21.69
N GLY A 673 -5.85 16.09 21.47
CA GLY A 673 -6.63 14.86 21.58
C GLY A 673 -6.79 14.32 23.00
N GLN A 674 -6.39 15.04 24.04
CA GLN A 674 -6.46 14.56 25.42
C GLN A 674 -7.83 14.79 26.07
N HIS A 675 -8.60 15.75 25.57
CA HIS A 675 -9.89 16.15 26.13
C HIS A 675 -11.01 16.11 25.10
N ILE A 676 -12.23 15.90 25.59
CA ILE A 676 -13.48 16.01 24.81
C ILE A 676 -14.32 17.11 25.44
N ILE A 677 -14.92 17.94 24.60
CA ILE A 677 -16.01 18.83 25.02
C ILE A 677 -17.34 18.31 24.52
N SER A 678 -18.37 18.43 25.35
CA SER A 678 -19.75 18.11 24.99
C SER A 678 -20.68 19.25 25.35
N GLY A 679 -21.59 19.59 24.44
CA GLY A 679 -22.69 20.52 24.68
C GLY A 679 -23.99 19.78 24.96
N SER A 680 -24.66 20.21 26.03
CA SER A 680 -25.92 19.64 26.47
C SER A 680 -27.12 20.29 25.78
N GLY A 681 -28.13 19.47 25.50
CA GLY A 681 -29.43 19.89 25.02
C GLY A 681 -30.39 20.20 26.17
N SER A 682 -31.59 19.64 26.11
CA SER A 682 -32.69 20.03 27.00
C SER A 682 -32.45 19.59 28.45
N GLY A 683 -32.14 20.56 29.33
CA GLY A 683 -32.32 20.43 30.77
C GLY A 683 -31.22 21.10 31.58
N ASP A 684 -29.94 20.74 31.36
CA ASP A 684 -28.82 21.31 32.11
C ASP A 684 -28.11 22.46 31.37
N ASN A 685 -28.29 22.58 30.04
CA ASN A 685 -27.75 23.66 29.19
C ASN A 685 -26.25 23.95 29.40
N THR A 686 -25.49 22.93 29.83
CA THR A 686 -24.07 23.09 30.16
C THR A 686 -23.14 22.66 29.03
N VAL A 687 -21.92 23.20 29.04
CA VAL A 687 -20.77 22.60 28.35
C VAL A 687 -19.94 21.85 29.37
N ARG A 688 -19.44 20.67 29.03
CA ARG A 688 -18.59 19.86 29.91
C ARG A 688 -17.31 19.45 29.19
N ILE A 689 -16.23 19.35 29.96
CA ILE A 689 -14.93 18.87 29.51
C ILE A 689 -14.69 17.50 30.15
N TRP A 690 -14.20 16.55 29.36
CA TRP A 690 -13.95 15.17 29.78
C TRP A 690 -12.54 14.75 29.42
N ASP A 691 -11.92 13.98 30.30
CA ASP A 691 -10.65 13.33 30.03
C ASP A 691 -10.85 12.12 29.10
N THR A 692 -10.10 12.04 28.00
CA THR A 692 -10.30 10.98 26.99
C THR A 692 -9.82 9.59 27.42
N VAL A 693 -8.98 9.50 28.46
CA VAL A 693 -8.39 8.23 28.93
C VAL A 693 -9.25 7.64 30.04
N THR A 694 -9.66 8.47 31.00
CA THR A 694 -10.41 8.06 32.19
C THR A 694 -11.91 8.22 32.04
N GLY A 695 -12.38 9.05 31.09
CA GLY A 695 -13.79 9.41 30.96
C GLY A 695 -14.31 10.30 32.09
N ALA A 696 -13.44 10.77 32.99
CA ALA A 696 -13.82 11.60 34.12
C ALA A 696 -14.09 13.05 33.67
N PRO A 697 -15.07 13.74 34.28
CA PRO A 697 -15.27 15.17 34.04
C PRO A 697 -14.07 15.96 34.58
N ILE A 698 -13.61 16.94 33.81
CA ILE A 698 -12.55 17.88 34.19
C ILE A 698 -13.21 19.19 34.60
N GLY A 699 -13.09 19.54 35.88
CA GLY A 699 -13.67 20.74 36.45
C GLY A 699 -15.20 20.68 36.59
N ASP A 700 -15.79 21.81 36.99
CA ASP A 700 -17.24 21.96 37.08
C ASP A 700 -17.87 22.20 35.70
N PRO A 701 -19.15 21.84 35.49
CA PRO A 701 -19.86 22.15 34.26
C PRO A 701 -19.83 23.65 33.96
N LEU A 702 -19.54 24.03 32.71
CA LEU A 702 -19.50 25.41 32.27
C LEU A 702 -20.94 25.94 32.19
N GLN A 703 -21.35 26.70 33.20
CA GLN A 703 -22.69 27.26 33.32
C GLN A 703 -22.76 28.68 32.77
N GLY A 704 -23.84 28.98 32.04
CA GLY A 704 -24.10 30.32 31.54
C GLY A 704 -25.09 30.36 30.38
N HIS A 705 -25.23 29.28 29.62
CA HIS A 705 -26.31 29.17 28.64
C HIS A 705 -27.64 28.85 29.31
N THR A 706 -28.70 29.52 28.88
CA THR A 706 -30.09 29.34 29.29
C THR A 706 -30.90 28.48 28.30
N ASN A 707 -30.27 28.02 27.21
CA ASN A 707 -30.87 27.14 26.21
C ASN A 707 -29.90 26.06 25.71
N TRP A 708 -30.34 25.24 24.74
CA TRP A 708 -29.59 24.11 24.21
C TRP A 708 -28.27 24.55 23.58
N VAL A 709 -27.18 23.93 24.01
CA VAL A 709 -25.88 24.10 23.38
C VAL A 709 -25.83 23.22 22.14
N ILE A 710 -25.71 23.87 20.98
CA ILE A 710 -25.89 23.25 19.66
C ILE A 710 -24.57 23.04 18.91
N SER A 711 -23.53 23.80 19.27
CA SER A 711 -22.22 23.71 18.65
C SER A 711 -21.15 24.10 19.66
N VAL A 712 -20.06 23.34 19.70
CA VAL A 712 -18.90 23.59 20.55
C VAL A 712 -17.62 23.31 19.76
N THR A 713 -16.57 24.10 19.99
CA THR A 713 -15.26 23.89 19.38
C THR A 713 -14.15 24.41 20.29
N PHE A 714 -12.97 23.81 20.18
CA PHE A 714 -11.73 24.37 20.72
C PHE A 714 -11.10 25.38 19.75
N SER A 715 -10.33 26.32 20.31
CA SER A 715 -9.34 27.09 19.56
C SER A 715 -8.17 26.19 19.13
N GLY A 716 -7.44 26.57 18.08
CA GLY A 716 -6.32 25.78 17.56
C GLY A 716 -5.17 25.57 18.54
N ASP A 717 -5.02 26.46 19.53
CA ASP A 717 -4.05 26.35 20.63
C ASP A 717 -4.57 25.59 21.86
N GLY A 718 -5.86 25.20 21.86
CA GLY A 718 -6.51 24.48 22.95
C GLY A 718 -6.84 25.30 24.20
N GLN A 719 -6.53 26.62 24.22
CA GLN A 719 -6.72 27.45 25.42
C GLN A 719 -8.13 27.96 25.61
N HIS A 720 -8.93 28.02 24.53
CA HIS A 720 -10.28 28.56 24.57
C HIS A 720 -11.30 27.59 23.99
N ILE A 721 -12.50 27.62 24.56
CA ILE A 721 -13.67 26.90 24.05
C ILE A 721 -14.69 27.92 23.60
N VAL A 722 -15.23 27.75 22.40
CA VAL A 722 -16.37 28.52 21.92
C VAL A 722 -17.58 27.62 21.86
N SER A 723 -18.72 28.16 22.32
CA SER A 723 -20.00 27.45 22.35
C SER A 723 -21.11 28.34 21.84
N ALA A 724 -22.02 27.78 21.05
CA ALA A 724 -23.23 28.46 20.58
C ALA A 724 -24.47 27.82 21.22
N SER A 725 -25.40 28.65 21.65
CA SER A 725 -26.68 28.26 22.24
C SER A 725 -27.85 28.73 21.38
N GLN A 726 -28.90 27.91 21.37
CA GLN A 726 -30.14 28.20 20.67
C GLN A 726 -30.82 29.44 21.28
N TYR A 727 -31.06 30.47 20.48
CA TYR A 727 -31.78 31.71 20.87
C TYR A 727 -31.08 32.66 21.86
N GLU A 728 -29.82 32.43 22.24
CA GLU A 728 -29.15 33.25 23.27
C GLU A 728 -27.83 33.86 22.79
N GLY A 729 -26.92 33.07 22.22
CA GLY A 729 -25.66 33.62 21.71
C GLY A 729 -24.47 32.67 21.74
N VAL A 730 -23.31 33.22 21.35
CA VAL A 730 -22.01 32.57 21.39
C VAL A 730 -21.25 33.00 22.65
N ARG A 731 -20.65 32.04 23.38
CA ARG A 731 -19.83 32.28 24.57
C ARG A 731 -18.42 31.71 24.38
N ILE A 732 -17.42 32.41 24.93
CA ILE A 732 -16.03 31.97 25.01
C ILE A 732 -15.68 31.62 26.45
N TRP A 733 -15.08 30.45 26.64
CA TRP A 733 -14.62 29.92 27.91
C TRP A 733 -13.11 29.69 27.88
N ASP A 734 -12.49 29.78 29.04
CA ASP A 734 -11.11 29.37 29.25
C ASP A 734 -11.10 27.84 29.45
N ALA A 735 -10.33 27.13 28.62
CA ALA A 735 -10.32 25.66 28.63
C ALA A 735 -9.70 25.05 29.89
N CYS A 736 -8.78 25.78 30.54
CA CYS A 736 -8.07 25.30 31.73
C CYS A 736 -8.89 25.51 33.01
N THR A 737 -9.53 26.67 33.12
CA THR A 737 -10.23 27.09 34.35
C THR A 737 -11.74 26.90 34.27
N GLY A 738 -12.30 26.74 33.06
CA GLY A 738 -13.74 26.73 32.84
C GLY A 738 -14.42 28.08 33.07
N ALA A 739 -13.65 29.14 33.35
CA ALA A 739 -14.22 30.46 33.58
C ALA A 739 -14.76 31.03 32.26
N PRO A 740 -15.93 31.71 32.28
CA PRO A 740 -16.37 32.47 31.12
C PRO A 740 -15.37 33.60 30.88
N VAL A 741 -14.63 33.53 29.77
CA VAL A 741 -13.75 34.63 29.34
C VAL A 741 -14.62 35.78 28.88
N ARG A 742 -15.69 35.47 28.12
CA ARG A 742 -16.61 36.47 27.58
C ARG A 742 -17.93 35.87 27.10
N ALA A 743 -19.04 36.55 27.41
CA ALA A 743 -20.27 36.42 26.64
C ALA A 743 -20.21 37.41 25.48
N LEU A 744 -20.30 36.93 24.23
CA LEU A 744 -20.19 37.82 23.07
C LEU A 744 -21.50 38.59 22.82
N PHE A 745 -22.65 38.12 23.35
CA PHE A 745 -23.97 38.73 23.10
C PHE A 745 -24.92 38.56 24.30
N GLU A 746 -25.43 39.65 24.87
CA GLU A 746 -26.64 39.66 25.74
C GLU A 746 -27.83 40.39 25.08
N GLU A 747 -27.61 41.20 24.02
CA GLU A 747 -28.65 42.08 23.46
C GLU A 747 -29.30 41.59 22.14
N TYR A 748 -28.90 40.43 21.60
CA TYR A 748 -29.46 39.91 20.34
C TYR A 748 -30.28 38.64 20.57
N SER A 749 -31.61 38.72 20.35
CA SER A 749 -32.54 37.59 20.30
C SER A 749 -32.39 36.79 18.98
N GLY A 750 -31.17 36.38 18.66
CA GLY A 750 -30.81 35.68 17.43
C GLY A 750 -30.69 34.17 17.63
N HIS A 751 -31.11 33.40 16.64
CA HIS A 751 -30.95 31.95 16.65
C HIS A 751 -29.65 31.56 15.95
N PHE A 752 -28.61 31.23 16.70
CA PHE A 752 -27.41 30.61 16.14
C PHE A 752 -27.64 29.11 15.99
N ASP A 753 -27.01 28.51 14.97
CA ASP A 753 -27.13 27.09 14.63
C ASP A 753 -25.73 26.39 14.57
N CYS A 754 -24.64 27.16 14.43
CA CYS A 754 -23.28 26.63 14.39
C CYS A 754 -22.22 27.69 14.70
N VAL A 755 -21.04 27.25 15.14
CA VAL A 755 -19.88 28.12 15.41
C VAL A 755 -18.55 27.39 15.19
N ALA A 756 -17.55 28.09 14.65
CA ALA A 756 -16.21 27.55 14.38
C ALA A 756 -15.10 28.61 14.60
N PHE A 757 -13.90 28.16 14.94
CA PHE A 757 -12.69 29.02 14.92
C PHE A 757 -12.04 29.01 13.54
N SER A 758 -11.38 30.11 13.19
CA SER A 758 -10.44 30.12 12.07
C SER A 758 -9.20 29.26 12.41
N PRO A 759 -8.48 28.72 11.41
CA PRO A 759 -7.30 27.88 11.64
C PRO A 759 -6.22 28.54 12.50
N GLY A 760 -6.10 29.88 12.44
CA GLY A 760 -5.17 30.66 13.25
C GLY A 760 -5.72 31.09 14.61
N GLY A 761 -6.95 30.72 14.98
CA GLY A 761 -7.61 31.07 16.25
C GLY A 761 -8.03 32.53 16.39
N GLN A 762 -7.64 33.41 15.46
CA GLN A 762 -7.86 34.86 15.55
C GLN A 762 -9.30 35.28 15.26
N HIS A 763 -10.09 34.43 14.58
CA HIS A 763 -11.45 34.76 14.19
C HIS A 763 -12.40 33.63 14.57
N ILE A 764 -13.64 33.99 14.85
CA ILE A 764 -14.75 33.06 15.08
C ILE A 764 -15.79 33.30 13.99
N VAL A 765 -16.33 32.24 13.42
CA VAL A 765 -17.45 32.31 12.47
C VAL A 765 -18.67 31.73 13.16
N SER A 766 -19.80 32.45 13.11
CA SER A 766 -21.10 31.93 13.56
C SER A 766 -22.13 31.96 12.45
N GLY A 767 -22.92 30.89 12.37
CA GLY A 767 -24.01 30.74 11.41
C GLY A 767 -25.37 30.86 12.08
N SER A 768 -26.25 31.63 11.45
CA SER A 768 -27.66 31.80 11.81
C SER A 768 -28.53 31.85 10.53
N TYR A 769 -29.30 32.91 10.33
CA TYR A 769 -29.84 33.28 9.01
C TYR A 769 -28.81 34.04 8.15
N ASP A 770 -27.75 34.53 8.77
CA ASP A 770 -26.56 35.11 8.14
C ASP A 770 -25.29 34.45 8.68
N VAL A 771 -24.17 34.56 7.96
CA VAL A 771 -22.84 34.19 8.49
C VAL A 771 -22.15 35.44 8.99
N ARG A 772 -21.62 35.39 10.20
CA ARG A 772 -20.89 36.50 10.80
C ARG A 772 -19.49 36.06 11.20
N ILE A 773 -18.55 36.98 11.01
CA ILE A 773 -17.15 36.80 11.38
C ILE A 773 -16.88 37.73 12.56
N TRP A 774 -16.20 37.22 13.57
CA TRP A 774 -15.89 37.90 14.81
C TRP A 774 -14.39 37.83 15.05
N ASP A 775 -13.83 38.88 15.61
CA ASP A 775 -12.47 38.87 16.13
C ASP A 775 -12.46 38.13 17.48
N ALA A 776 -11.65 37.08 17.61
CA ALA A 776 -11.64 36.22 18.79
C ALA A 776 -11.12 36.94 20.04
N ASN A 777 -10.23 37.92 19.86
CA ASN A 777 -9.61 38.66 20.96
C ASN A 777 -10.51 39.79 21.47
N SER A 778 -11.01 40.62 20.55
CA SER A 778 -11.80 41.80 20.84
C SER A 778 -13.30 41.52 20.92
N GLY A 779 -13.77 40.35 20.47
CA GLY A 779 -15.18 39.97 20.44
C GLY A 779 -16.06 40.85 19.56
N THR A 780 -15.46 41.63 18.68
CA THR A 780 -16.17 42.56 17.78
C THR A 780 -16.46 41.91 16.45
N GLN A 781 -17.57 42.29 15.81
CA GLN A 781 -17.90 41.80 14.48
C GLN A 781 -16.92 42.39 13.46
N ILE A 782 -16.37 41.54 12.60
CA ILE A 782 -15.51 41.95 11.49
C ILE A 782 -16.38 42.04 10.23
N GLY A 783 -16.62 43.27 9.78
CA GLY A 783 -17.37 43.54 8.55
C GLY A 783 -18.87 43.26 8.66
N ASP A 784 -19.55 43.38 7.52
CA ASP A 784 -20.99 43.13 7.42
C ASP A 784 -21.33 41.63 7.39
N PRO A 785 -22.50 41.20 7.90
CA PRO A 785 -22.92 39.81 7.82
C PRO A 785 -23.00 39.34 6.36
N LEU A 786 -22.47 38.16 6.08
CA LEU A 786 -22.55 37.54 4.77
C LEU A 786 -23.98 37.03 4.55
N ARG A 787 -24.66 37.63 3.57
CA ARG A 787 -26.05 37.34 3.21
C ARG A 787 -26.11 36.70 1.82
N GLY A 788 -27.06 35.80 1.63
CA GLY A 788 -27.22 35.06 0.37
C GLY A 788 -27.92 33.71 0.53
N HIS A 789 -27.96 33.18 1.75
CA HIS A 789 -28.74 32.01 2.11
C HIS A 789 -30.23 32.39 2.24
N THR A 790 -31.12 31.55 1.70
CA THR A 790 -32.58 31.74 1.76
C THR A 790 -33.22 31.08 2.99
N SER A 791 -32.42 30.36 3.78
CA SER A 791 -32.83 29.63 4.97
C SER A 791 -31.71 29.65 6.00
N ARG A 792 -31.97 29.03 7.16
CA ARG A 792 -31.03 28.85 8.27
C ARG A 792 -29.78 28.07 7.85
N ILE A 793 -28.66 28.42 8.47
CA ILE A 793 -27.34 27.84 8.24
C ILE A 793 -27.04 26.90 9.39
N THR A 794 -27.13 25.60 9.15
CA THR A 794 -26.97 24.56 10.19
C THR A 794 -25.52 24.11 10.40
N SER A 795 -24.58 24.59 9.59
CA SER A 795 -23.14 24.30 9.70
C SER A 795 -22.34 25.40 9.02
N VAL A 796 -21.19 25.79 9.58
CA VAL A 796 -20.24 26.76 9.02
C VAL A 796 -18.85 26.18 8.89
#